data_AF-A0A960LME2-F1
#
_entry.id   AF-A0A960LME2-F1
#
_cell.length_a   1.000
_cell.length_b   1.000
_cell.length_c   1.000
_cell.angle_alpha   90.00
_cell.angle_beta   90.00
_cell.angle_gamma   90.00
#
_symmetry.space_group_name_H-M   'P 1'
#
loop_
_entity.id
_entity.type
_entity.pdbx_description
1 polymer ?
#
loop_
_entity_poly.entity_id
_entity_poly.type
_entity_poly.pdbx_seq_one_letter_code
_entity_poly.pdbx_strand_id
1 'polypeptide(L)'
;MKIPPLSPPHAEASIRFGFFAFLLFCAVNWPLGAQETAPAPVAVPVEAPTPAVPELPPAPVDSANPAAVSTPPVERSIYVPYEDLEAVFEKDGRGVFLPYREFLDLWNQLNLQKKDDTEKPPADGVLAAATYVATVQGDEDQVLAIDATLQVESFKEKGWAVVPMIQSGLNIAEADTGEATLHLGAKGYELILPKKGSYEIKLKLYAKVQRSSGQHQVVLNLPKAGVSKFEATLPEQGWQFDIRPGAAYSSEDLPDGQTKFAFFFGETEQFNLSWQKQGEETKLTPLLFVESDLTANVIPGALQSQATLNYRILRAGVDQFLVTVPAGQEVLSVSGDNIKEWDVAEQGGIQRLTVRLHAPAKAAYALGITLEEALDTLPTEFDVPKVIAENVVRQRGSVTLRNHGELEIETAASDGLTQQSLGAETQAAGEITTFGRFRYLTTPFSMTLSVKKAEPIVEVESWTRFTVDPDASRFLTRFDYEVKRVGIFDTRLTIPAAFEGIEATGPSVEDFTEETAADGTRTLTVKFSNRAEGRFSFQVTGRLVRANAEDDATVPVFSPLDVERHEGKVGLEIHTSLDPNTKDSGDLRQQDVSLLGVATQVQEPQQQEQAPAPATGIPGNGPLQIGFRYRGEAAPAVIGFKLKEPQVNAEVFTSIEVREQLIRYRWTIDYRVLYAGVDTFVFSLPESIADDLRVDGTLIKEIDKDHTPEAAPEGDADAADTVATPLPAGHKLWAVILRDKRMGSYELTLSLDRPLSEAEITGSAPTPAPEGESSEAAKGQHFKIGLPEIALVDVFRETGQVAVVKDDNLEILNANATALEPIDPKELRGGLAREGVFLAYKYRRHPLALDLEVSRNEFLAVPQAVVTYAALTSVVSSDEAITTEVVYWVKNNAKQFFSVSLPEGGKMVSDVYVNGTPQQPMRRADEDVVLIRLPVGGEQTGQEFPVRFVFEVPSPEPGESLGAFGSVRVLPAELTDAEVLQSHTTLFLPNEYVYRSFKSAMRLPVERRGWTRFRNAFDWILPSLGPQILPGMRENWMPPPPLPASAQSGFDIQIPKEGQRFELHRLDAPAEIKVGYRSQAFAWFWEALFCLAAFGGGLWMLLRPLRWRLGYFAGAGLVPLIIAGAVSPAAASFWQAISLGAFLAAIVWLIVGAFRSAKCCGGWAARCCRGWLAKRKAKPEDKPTEGDA
;
A
#
# COMPACT_ATOMS: atom_id res chain seq x y z
N MET A 1 -11.74 52.23 40.74
CA MET A 1 -12.68 51.45 41.59
C MET A 1 -12.11 50.03 41.75
N LYS A 2 -12.26 49.26 42.84
CA LYS A 2 -13.41 48.92 43.73
C LYS A 2 -14.48 48.09 42.97
N ILE A 3 -14.65 46.77 43.15
CA ILE A 3 -15.08 45.97 44.35
C ILE A 3 -16.56 46.24 44.69
N PRO A 4 -17.45 45.25 44.95
CA PRO A 4 -17.51 43.78 44.64
C PRO A 4 -18.92 43.41 44.06
N PRO A 5 -19.67 42.28 44.34
CA PRO A 5 -19.43 40.95 44.98
C PRO A 5 -19.96 39.76 44.10
N LEU A 6 -20.53 38.59 44.51
CA LEU A 6 -20.98 37.96 45.78
C LEU A 6 -21.02 36.40 45.68
N SER A 7 -20.73 35.71 46.79
CA SER A 7 -21.15 34.35 47.26
C SER A 7 -21.38 33.13 46.32
N PRO A 8 -20.70 32.00 46.62
CA PRO A 8 -21.21 30.63 46.50
C PRO A 8 -21.59 29.99 47.88
N PRO A 9 -22.49 29.00 47.95
CA PRO A 9 -22.84 28.26 49.18
C PRO A 9 -22.22 26.83 49.28
N HIS A 10 -22.36 26.20 50.45
CA HIS A 10 -21.76 24.90 50.83
C HIS A 10 -22.59 23.65 50.46
N ALA A 11 -21.92 22.51 50.35
CA ALA A 11 -22.43 21.18 50.75
C ALA A 11 -21.27 20.27 51.21
N GLU A 12 -21.55 19.28 52.06
CA GLU A 12 -20.56 18.34 52.63
C GLU A 12 -20.59 16.96 51.93
N ALA A 13 -19.44 16.26 51.87
CA ALA A 13 -19.41 14.82 51.59
C ALA A 13 -18.15 14.16 52.19
N SER A 14 -18.30 13.00 52.84
CA SER A 14 -17.20 12.27 53.50
C SER A 14 -17.10 10.79 53.10
N ILE A 15 -16.03 10.43 52.40
CA ILE A 15 -15.58 9.04 52.13
C ILE A 15 -14.04 9.08 52.24
N ARG A 16 -13.43 8.58 53.34
CA ARG A 16 -13.11 7.19 53.69
C ARG A 16 -11.89 6.60 52.95
N PHE A 17 -10.98 6.05 53.74
CA PHE A 17 -9.77 5.31 53.37
C PHE A 17 -9.97 4.33 52.19
N GLY A 18 -9.11 4.42 51.17
CA GLY A 18 -9.12 3.47 50.05
C GLY A 18 -7.83 3.38 49.22
N PHE A 19 -6.71 3.99 49.64
CA PHE A 19 -5.52 4.17 48.78
C PHE A 19 -4.19 3.67 49.40
N PHE A 20 -4.26 2.71 50.32
CA PHE A 20 -3.08 2.17 51.04
C PHE A 20 -2.94 0.63 50.96
N ALA A 21 -3.70 -0.01 50.08
CA ALA A 21 -3.84 -1.48 50.01
C ALA A 21 -3.07 -2.17 48.87
N PHE A 22 -2.55 -1.43 47.89
CA PHE A 22 -1.97 -2.01 46.67
C PHE A 22 -0.43 -2.14 46.68
N LEU A 23 0.24 -1.74 47.77
CA LEU A 23 1.71 -1.80 47.94
C LEU A 23 2.17 -2.83 48.99
N LEU A 24 1.29 -3.77 49.35
CA LEU A 24 1.49 -4.67 50.49
C LEU A 24 1.15 -6.15 50.20
N PHE A 25 0.99 -6.54 48.93
CA PHE A 25 0.59 -7.90 48.54
C PHE A 25 1.61 -8.67 47.67
N CYS A 26 2.76 -8.07 47.34
CA CYS A 26 3.82 -8.69 46.53
C CYS A 26 5.04 -9.14 47.36
N ALA A 27 4.87 -9.37 48.68
CA ALA A 27 5.96 -9.59 49.63
C ALA A 27 5.81 -10.86 50.50
N VAL A 28 5.03 -11.85 50.04
CA VAL A 28 4.94 -13.18 50.68
C VAL A 28 4.89 -14.29 49.62
N ASN A 29 6.07 -14.71 49.14
CA ASN A 29 6.32 -16.12 48.85
C ASN A 29 7.84 -16.36 48.73
N TRP A 30 8.41 -16.99 49.75
CA TRP A 30 9.81 -17.43 49.79
C TRP A 30 9.82 -18.91 50.20
N PRO A 31 10.02 -19.85 49.27
CA PRO A 31 10.23 -21.25 49.60
C PRO A 31 11.69 -21.48 50.01
N LEU A 32 11.91 -21.85 51.27
CA LEU A 32 13.12 -22.58 51.68
C LEU A 32 12.86 -24.06 51.40
N GLY A 33 13.64 -24.65 50.50
CA GLY A 33 13.57 -26.07 50.18
C GLY A 33 14.48 -26.40 49.00
N ALA A 34 15.59 -27.09 49.28
CA ALA A 34 16.52 -27.56 48.26
C ALA A 34 16.36 -29.08 48.09
N GLN A 35 16.35 -29.55 46.84
CA GLN A 35 16.64 -30.93 46.51
C GLN A 35 17.15 -31.02 45.07
N GLU A 36 18.12 -31.89 44.82
CA GLU A 36 18.85 -32.00 43.55
C GLU A 36 18.17 -32.95 42.57
N THR A 37 18.27 -32.64 41.27
CA THR A 37 18.55 -33.62 40.19
C THR A 37 19.27 -32.90 39.04
N ALA A 38 20.09 -33.64 38.29
CA ALA A 38 21.03 -33.08 37.30
C ALA A 38 20.47 -32.99 35.87
N PRO A 39 20.99 -32.08 35.02
CA PRO A 39 20.70 -32.05 33.58
C PRO A 39 21.62 -32.97 32.76
N ALA A 40 21.12 -33.46 31.63
CA ALA A 40 21.84 -34.22 30.61
C ALA A 40 21.62 -33.56 29.22
N PRO A 41 22.39 -33.94 28.16
CA PRO A 41 23.02 -32.93 27.30
C PRO A 41 22.24 -32.48 26.07
N VAL A 42 22.70 -31.37 25.47
CA VAL A 42 22.23 -30.83 24.18
C VAL A 42 23.34 -30.96 23.13
N ALA A 43 23.00 -31.47 21.95
CA ALA A 43 23.93 -31.68 20.83
C ALA A 43 23.97 -30.51 19.83
N VAL A 44 24.90 -30.58 18.87
CA VAL A 44 25.43 -29.44 18.09
C VAL A 44 24.87 -29.39 16.65
N PRO A 45 24.53 -28.21 16.09
CA PRO A 45 24.26 -28.03 14.65
C PRO A 45 25.53 -27.75 13.82
N VAL A 46 25.54 -28.14 12.54
CA VAL A 46 26.63 -27.93 11.56
C VAL A 46 26.08 -27.25 10.29
N GLU A 47 26.94 -26.59 9.50
CA GLU A 47 26.58 -25.48 8.58
C GLU A 47 27.09 -25.63 7.12
N ALA A 48 26.50 -24.82 6.21
CA ALA A 48 26.97 -24.38 4.87
C ALA A 48 26.81 -25.32 3.65
N PRO A 49 26.95 -24.82 2.37
CA PRO A 49 26.80 -23.45 1.79
C PRO A 49 25.67 -23.37 0.70
N THR A 50 25.06 -22.25 0.24
CA THR A 50 25.52 -20.93 -0.31
C THR A 50 26.06 -21.04 -1.76
N PRO A 51 25.75 -20.15 -2.78
CA PRO A 51 25.27 -18.74 -2.79
C PRO A 51 23.92 -18.53 -3.58
N ALA A 52 23.40 -17.34 -3.97
CA ALA A 52 23.89 -15.94 -4.05
C ALA A 52 22.76 -14.87 -3.82
N VAL A 53 23.09 -13.56 -3.85
CA VAL A 53 22.21 -12.39 -3.52
C VAL A 53 22.47 -11.20 -4.47
N PRO A 54 21.43 -10.45 -4.91
CA PRO A 54 21.24 -9.02 -4.58
C PRO A 54 19.77 -8.72 -4.18
N GLU A 55 19.42 -8.05 -3.09
CA GLU A 55 19.67 -6.66 -2.61
C GLU A 55 18.64 -5.60 -3.12
N LEU A 56 18.21 -4.71 -2.20
CA LEU A 56 17.06 -3.77 -2.24
C LEU A 56 17.57 -2.31 -2.16
N PRO A 57 16.78 -1.19 -2.24
CA PRO A 57 15.33 -0.95 -1.96
C PRO A 57 14.65 -0.13 -3.12
N PRO A 58 13.60 0.74 -2.99
CA PRO A 58 12.73 1.17 -1.86
C PRO A 58 11.20 1.22 -2.18
N ALA A 59 10.49 2.28 -1.73
CA ALA A 59 9.04 2.57 -1.84
C ALA A 59 8.85 4.13 -1.81
N PRO A 60 7.65 4.80 -1.86
CA PRO A 60 6.41 4.49 -1.09
C PRO A 60 5.02 4.88 -1.71
N VAL A 61 3.93 4.67 -0.92
CA VAL A 61 2.52 5.20 -0.99
C VAL A 61 1.67 4.92 -2.26
N ASP A 62 0.33 4.75 -2.22
CA ASP A 62 -0.75 5.08 -1.24
C ASP A 62 -1.56 3.84 -0.77
N SER A 63 -2.45 3.79 0.26
CA SER A 63 -3.26 4.72 1.10
C SER A 63 -4.80 4.67 0.87
N ALA A 64 -5.47 3.57 1.20
CA ALA A 64 -6.90 3.54 1.54
C ALA A 64 -7.25 2.36 2.49
N ASN A 65 -8.32 2.50 3.30
CA ASN A 65 -8.67 1.64 4.45
C ASN A 65 -10.20 1.82 4.75
N PRO A 66 -10.90 1.09 5.65
CA PRO A 66 -10.67 -0.23 6.27
C PRO A 66 -11.85 -1.25 6.14
N ALA A 67 -11.58 -2.55 6.32
CA ALA A 67 -12.56 -3.49 6.89
C ALA A 67 -11.88 -4.71 7.56
N ALA A 68 -12.40 -5.11 8.72
CA ALA A 68 -11.83 -6.08 9.66
C ALA A 68 -11.25 -7.40 9.07
N VAL A 69 -9.98 -7.69 9.39
CA VAL A 69 -9.36 -9.01 9.20
C VAL A 69 -9.32 -9.76 10.53
N SER A 70 -9.97 -10.91 10.61
CA SER A 70 -9.78 -11.89 11.70
C SER A 70 -8.71 -12.92 11.29
N THR A 71 -7.59 -12.96 11.99
CA THR A 71 -6.45 -13.84 11.65
C THR A 71 -6.81 -15.32 11.80
N PRO A 72 -6.58 -16.18 10.79
CA PRO A 72 -6.63 -17.62 10.96
C PRO A 72 -5.46 -18.12 11.83
N PRO A 73 -5.59 -19.26 12.54
CA PRO A 73 -4.50 -19.82 13.33
C PRO A 73 -3.37 -20.34 12.45
N VAL A 74 -2.12 -20.03 12.81
CA VAL A 74 -0.93 -20.52 12.12
C VAL A 74 -0.64 -21.96 12.58
N GLU A 75 -0.65 -22.89 11.63
CA GLU A 75 -0.29 -24.28 11.86
C GLU A 75 1.20 -24.43 12.22
N ARG A 76 1.51 -25.28 13.20
CA ARG A 76 2.89 -25.52 13.68
C ARG A 76 3.16 -27.02 13.74
N SER A 77 3.89 -27.52 12.75
CA SER A 77 4.43 -28.88 12.76
C SER A 77 5.57 -29.00 13.78
N ILE A 78 5.42 -29.92 14.74
CA ILE A 78 6.47 -30.30 15.70
C ILE A 78 6.86 -31.74 15.38
N TYR A 79 8.17 -31.98 15.19
CA TYR A 79 8.69 -33.31 14.87
C TYR A 79 9.17 -33.99 16.17
N VAL A 80 8.64 -35.18 16.46
CA VAL A 80 8.97 -35.96 17.67
C VAL A 80 9.57 -37.30 17.23
N PRO A 81 10.74 -37.73 17.76
CA PRO A 81 11.27 -39.07 17.50
C PRO A 81 10.30 -40.17 17.93
N TYR A 82 10.29 -41.29 17.20
CA TYR A 82 9.32 -42.37 17.39
C TYR A 82 9.39 -43.03 18.79
N GLU A 83 10.54 -42.94 19.46
CA GLU A 83 10.81 -43.56 20.76
C GLU A 83 10.24 -42.75 21.94
N ASP A 84 10.11 -41.42 21.81
CA ASP A 84 9.58 -40.52 22.86
C ASP A 84 8.05 -40.38 22.83
N LEU A 85 7.40 -41.03 21.87
CA LEU A 85 6.03 -40.70 21.44
C LEU A 85 4.96 -41.08 22.48
N GLU A 86 5.24 -42.03 23.39
CA GLU A 86 4.33 -42.48 24.45
C GLU A 86 4.28 -41.47 25.64
N ALA A 87 5.41 -40.85 25.98
CA ALA A 87 5.56 -40.00 27.17
C ALA A 87 4.77 -38.67 27.10
N VAL A 88 4.35 -38.25 25.91
CA VAL A 88 3.60 -37.00 25.69
C VAL A 88 2.13 -37.11 26.08
N PHE A 89 1.53 -38.31 26.05
CA PHE A 89 0.07 -38.48 26.12
C PHE A 89 -0.50 -38.80 27.51
N GLU A 90 0.28 -39.36 28.45
CA GLU A 90 -0.29 -39.89 29.70
C GLU A 90 -0.77 -38.83 30.71
N LYS A 91 -0.31 -37.57 30.64
CA LYS A 91 -0.53 -36.59 31.74
C LYS A 91 -1.87 -35.84 31.75
N ASP A 92 -2.61 -35.79 30.64
CA ASP A 92 -3.91 -35.08 30.57
C ASP A 92 -5.04 -35.87 29.86
N GLY A 93 -4.84 -37.18 29.66
CA GLY A 93 -5.92 -38.18 29.54
C GLY A 93 -6.89 -38.05 28.35
N ARG A 94 -6.54 -37.29 27.30
CA ARG A 94 -7.38 -37.11 26.10
C ARG A 94 -6.55 -37.12 24.81
N GLY A 95 -6.52 -38.27 24.15
CA GLY A 95 -6.02 -38.45 22.79
C GLY A 95 -6.55 -39.77 22.22
N VAL A 96 -6.80 -39.82 20.91
CA VAL A 96 -7.18 -41.04 20.18
C VAL A 96 -6.28 -41.15 18.97
N PHE A 97 -5.66 -42.31 18.77
CA PHE A 97 -4.81 -42.56 17.62
C PHE A 97 -5.65 -42.68 16.35
N LEU A 98 -5.32 -41.89 15.32
CA LEU A 98 -5.91 -41.96 13.99
C LEU A 98 -4.82 -42.13 12.92
N PRO A 99 -5.01 -43.01 11.91
CA PRO A 99 -4.18 -43.02 10.71
C PRO A 99 -4.16 -41.64 10.04
N TYR A 100 -3.02 -41.20 9.47
CA TYR A 100 -2.89 -39.86 8.88
C TYR A 100 -3.94 -39.55 7.78
N ARG A 101 -4.41 -40.58 7.07
CA ARG A 101 -5.54 -40.45 6.13
C ARG A 101 -6.87 -40.12 6.84
N GLU A 102 -7.19 -40.83 7.91
CA GLU A 102 -8.41 -40.56 8.70
C GLU A 102 -8.29 -39.22 9.45
N PHE A 103 -7.08 -38.83 9.86
CA PHE A 103 -6.83 -37.49 10.41
C PHE A 103 -7.10 -36.42 9.35
N LEU A 104 -6.61 -36.58 8.12
CA LEU A 104 -6.95 -35.69 7.01
C LEU A 104 -8.45 -35.71 6.70
N ASP A 105 -9.11 -36.88 6.71
CA ASP A 105 -10.55 -36.97 6.46
C ASP A 105 -11.39 -36.29 7.57
N LEU A 106 -11.00 -36.37 8.84
CA LEU A 106 -11.64 -35.62 9.94
C LEU A 106 -11.27 -34.14 9.95
N TRP A 107 -10.02 -33.78 9.68
CA TRP A 107 -9.57 -32.39 9.56
C TRP A 107 -10.27 -31.70 8.40
N ASN A 108 -10.45 -32.39 7.27
CA ASN A 108 -11.27 -31.93 6.15
C ASN A 108 -12.75 -31.83 6.54
N GLN A 109 -13.32 -32.76 7.32
CA GLN A 109 -14.71 -32.64 7.81
C GLN A 109 -14.93 -31.51 8.84
N LEU A 110 -13.87 -31.02 9.49
CA LEU A 110 -13.92 -29.95 10.49
C LEU A 110 -13.57 -28.56 9.91
N ASN A 111 -12.55 -28.48 9.05
CA ASN A 111 -12.01 -27.22 8.54
C ASN A 111 -12.45 -26.88 7.11
N LEU A 112 -12.74 -27.86 6.24
CA LEU A 112 -13.80 -27.60 5.28
C LEU A 112 -15.09 -27.77 6.06
N GLN A 113 -15.73 -26.64 6.40
CA GLN A 113 -17.17 -26.71 6.59
C GLN A 113 -17.72 -27.35 5.31
N LYS A 114 -18.34 -28.52 5.47
CA LYS A 114 -19.08 -29.15 4.40
C LYS A 114 -20.23 -28.19 4.08
N LYS A 115 -19.97 -27.30 3.12
CA LYS A 115 -20.98 -26.51 2.46
C LYS A 115 -21.85 -27.57 1.80
N ASP A 116 -22.95 -27.89 2.48
CA ASP A 116 -23.93 -28.82 1.96
C ASP A 116 -24.44 -28.20 0.66
N ASP A 117 -23.92 -28.64 -0.49
CA ASP A 117 -24.42 -28.28 -1.82
C ASP A 117 -25.74 -29.05 -2.09
N THR A 118 -26.57 -29.21 -1.05
CA THR A 118 -28.00 -29.00 -1.17
C THR A 118 -28.20 -27.54 -1.58
N GLU A 119 -28.09 -27.30 -2.89
CA GLU A 119 -28.48 -26.08 -3.58
C GLU A 119 -29.72 -25.49 -2.90
N LYS A 120 -29.55 -24.35 -2.23
CA LYS A 120 -30.56 -23.89 -1.27
C LYS A 120 -31.86 -23.65 -2.03
N PRO A 121 -32.98 -24.27 -1.61
CA PRO A 121 -34.25 -24.09 -2.29
C PRO A 121 -34.61 -22.60 -2.29
N PRO A 122 -35.22 -22.07 -3.37
CA PRO A 122 -35.49 -20.64 -3.50
C PRO A 122 -36.48 -20.09 -2.45
N ALA A 123 -37.09 -20.95 -1.64
CA ALA A 123 -37.77 -20.63 -0.40
C ALA A 123 -37.45 -21.68 0.68
N ASP A 124 -37.40 -21.27 1.95
CA ASP A 124 -37.25 -22.19 3.11
C ASP A 124 -38.41 -23.19 3.23
N GLY A 125 -39.60 -22.81 2.75
CA GLY A 125 -40.80 -23.62 2.63
C GLY A 125 -41.90 -22.88 1.86
N VAL A 126 -42.91 -23.62 1.39
CA VAL A 126 -43.99 -23.10 0.51
C VAL A 126 -45.36 -23.70 0.87
N LEU A 127 -46.43 -22.97 0.57
CA LEU A 127 -47.78 -23.53 0.53
C LEU A 127 -48.00 -24.18 -0.86
N ALA A 128 -47.88 -25.50 -0.93
CA ALA A 128 -47.91 -26.24 -2.19
C ALA A 128 -49.34 -26.31 -2.77
N ALA A 129 -50.32 -26.65 -1.94
CA ALA A 129 -51.72 -26.73 -2.34
C ALA A 129 -52.68 -26.25 -1.24
N ALA A 130 -53.82 -25.72 -1.65
CA ALA A 130 -54.87 -25.26 -0.74
C ALA A 130 -56.27 -25.66 -1.24
N THR A 131 -57.06 -26.32 -0.39
CA THR A 131 -58.46 -26.65 -0.66
C THR A 131 -59.36 -26.01 0.38
N TYR A 132 -60.33 -25.24 -0.07
CA TYR A 132 -61.32 -24.55 0.76
C TYR A 132 -62.70 -25.11 0.45
N VAL A 133 -63.41 -25.61 1.47
CA VAL A 133 -64.80 -26.07 1.35
C VAL A 133 -65.67 -25.18 2.22
N ALA A 134 -66.61 -24.49 1.61
CA ALA A 134 -67.42 -23.46 2.25
C ALA A 134 -68.91 -23.84 2.32
N THR A 135 -69.55 -23.51 3.43
CA THR A 135 -70.99 -23.63 3.63
C THR A 135 -71.54 -22.35 4.26
N VAL A 136 -72.74 -21.94 3.85
CA VAL A 136 -73.42 -20.80 4.49
C VAL A 136 -74.04 -21.27 5.81
N GLN A 137 -73.86 -20.49 6.88
CA GLN A 137 -74.28 -20.85 8.24
C GLN A 137 -74.73 -19.62 9.04
N GLY A 138 -75.59 -19.86 10.03
CA GLY A 138 -76.18 -18.85 10.92
C GLY A 138 -77.56 -18.36 10.48
N ASP A 139 -78.28 -17.71 11.40
CA ASP A 139 -79.58 -17.10 11.08
C ASP A 139 -79.45 -16.08 9.93
N GLU A 140 -80.38 -16.13 8.98
CA GLU A 140 -80.44 -15.28 7.78
C GLU A 140 -79.21 -15.35 6.84
N ASP A 141 -78.48 -16.47 6.78
CA ASP A 141 -77.41 -16.72 5.79
C ASP A 141 -76.24 -15.71 5.83
N GLN A 142 -76.00 -15.07 6.98
CA GLN A 142 -75.10 -13.92 7.10
C GLN A 142 -73.59 -14.27 7.16
N VAL A 143 -73.23 -15.54 7.33
CA VAL A 143 -71.83 -15.98 7.49
C VAL A 143 -71.51 -17.16 6.57
N LEU A 144 -70.34 -17.11 5.94
CA LEU A 144 -69.76 -18.20 5.19
C LEU A 144 -68.69 -18.89 6.06
N ALA A 145 -68.97 -20.12 6.49
CA ALA A 145 -68.05 -20.98 7.20
C ALA A 145 -67.17 -21.73 6.18
N ILE A 146 -65.85 -21.71 6.36
CA ILE A 146 -64.89 -22.25 5.39
C ILE A 146 -63.94 -23.21 6.13
N ASP A 147 -64.06 -24.50 5.86
CA ASP A 147 -63.08 -25.51 6.25
C ASP A 147 -61.93 -25.49 5.21
N ALA A 148 -60.75 -25.06 5.64
CA ALA A 148 -59.55 -24.95 4.81
C ALA A 148 -58.56 -26.08 5.15
N THR A 149 -58.18 -26.88 4.15
CA THR A 149 -57.11 -27.88 4.25
C THR A 149 -55.93 -27.45 3.38
N LEU A 150 -54.77 -27.30 3.99
CA LEU A 150 -53.59 -26.63 3.42
C LEU A 150 -52.38 -27.56 3.49
N GLN A 151 -51.69 -27.76 2.37
CA GLN A 151 -50.49 -28.61 2.28
C GLN A 151 -49.24 -27.72 2.18
N VAL A 152 -48.44 -27.73 3.24
CA VAL A 152 -47.27 -26.87 3.40
C VAL A 152 -46.00 -27.73 3.39
N GLU A 153 -45.05 -27.41 2.51
CA GLU A 153 -43.79 -28.12 2.42
C GLU A 153 -42.65 -27.28 3.01
N SER A 154 -41.98 -27.82 4.02
CA SER A 154 -40.74 -27.28 4.58
C SER A 154 -39.56 -27.99 3.90
N PHE A 155 -38.70 -27.25 3.22
CA PHE A 155 -37.52 -27.79 2.56
C PHE A 155 -36.25 -27.71 3.42
N LYS A 156 -36.31 -26.96 4.52
CA LYS A 156 -35.19 -26.57 5.38
C LYS A 156 -34.72 -27.69 6.31
N GLU A 157 -33.52 -28.21 6.06
CA GLU A 157 -32.97 -29.37 6.81
C GLU A 157 -32.51 -29.04 8.23
N LYS A 158 -32.14 -27.78 8.50
CA LYS A 158 -31.57 -27.34 9.78
C LYS A 158 -32.18 -25.98 10.17
N GLY A 159 -32.80 -25.91 11.34
CA GLY A 159 -33.52 -24.74 11.83
C GLY A 159 -34.97 -24.64 11.30
N TRP A 160 -35.74 -23.72 11.86
CA TRP A 160 -37.18 -23.61 11.57
C TRP A 160 -37.45 -22.80 10.29
N ALA A 161 -38.43 -23.23 9.50
CA ALA A 161 -38.93 -22.49 8.33
C ALA A 161 -40.18 -21.69 8.72
N VAL A 162 -40.38 -20.51 8.11
CA VAL A 162 -41.53 -19.64 8.36
C VAL A 162 -42.25 -19.37 7.05
N VAL A 163 -43.54 -19.68 6.99
CA VAL A 163 -44.38 -19.53 5.79
C VAL A 163 -45.56 -18.59 6.10
N PRO A 164 -45.66 -17.41 5.45
CA PRO A 164 -46.80 -16.50 5.65
C PRO A 164 -48.10 -17.10 5.08
N MET A 165 -49.23 -16.83 5.74
CA MET A 165 -50.54 -17.39 5.34
C MET A 165 -51.59 -16.32 5.04
N ILE A 166 -52.08 -15.62 6.07
CA ILE A 166 -53.28 -14.76 6.02
C ILE A 166 -52.88 -13.38 6.50
N GLN A 167 -52.74 -12.44 5.56
CA GLN A 167 -52.26 -11.09 5.86
C GLN A 167 -53.35 -10.23 6.53
N SER A 168 -54.62 -10.39 6.15
CA SER A 168 -55.77 -9.71 6.78
C SER A 168 -57.11 -10.32 6.38
N GLY A 169 -58.19 -9.99 7.12
CA GLY A 169 -59.57 -10.08 6.61
C GLY A 169 -60.34 -11.37 6.86
N LEU A 170 -59.69 -12.49 7.24
CA LEU A 170 -60.37 -13.72 7.66
C LEU A 170 -60.09 -14.01 9.15
N ASN A 171 -61.13 -14.41 9.87
CA ASN A 171 -61.02 -14.81 11.28
C ASN A 171 -60.83 -16.33 11.36
N ILE A 172 -59.72 -16.78 11.96
CA ILE A 172 -59.48 -18.18 12.30
C ILE A 172 -60.20 -18.48 13.63
N ALA A 173 -61.08 -19.47 13.64
CA ALA A 173 -61.83 -19.88 14.84
C ALA A 173 -61.29 -21.18 15.46
N GLU A 174 -60.87 -22.13 14.62
CA GLU A 174 -60.20 -23.37 15.03
C GLU A 174 -59.01 -23.61 14.10
N ALA A 175 -57.94 -24.19 14.64
CA ALA A 175 -56.74 -24.54 13.90
C ALA A 175 -56.15 -25.85 14.44
N ASP A 176 -56.00 -26.84 13.57
CA ASP A 176 -55.20 -28.05 13.78
C ASP A 176 -53.97 -27.97 12.88
N THR A 177 -52.79 -27.93 13.50
CA THR A 177 -51.50 -27.64 12.83
C THR A 177 -50.49 -28.77 12.98
N GLY A 178 -50.85 -29.88 13.65
CA GLY A 178 -49.93 -30.99 13.92
C GLY A 178 -48.66 -30.56 14.66
N GLU A 179 -47.48 -30.83 14.09
CA GLU A 179 -46.20 -30.35 14.63
C GLU A 179 -45.87 -28.88 14.28
N ALA A 180 -46.61 -28.23 13.37
CA ALA A 180 -46.38 -26.84 13.04
C ALA A 180 -47.02 -25.91 14.09
N THR A 181 -46.43 -24.72 14.28
CA THR A 181 -46.97 -23.69 15.18
C THR A 181 -47.55 -22.53 14.38
N LEU A 182 -48.83 -22.21 14.59
CA LEU A 182 -49.44 -21.00 14.05
C LEU A 182 -49.04 -19.79 14.91
N HIS A 183 -48.44 -18.79 14.27
CA HIS A 183 -47.93 -17.57 14.89
C HIS A 183 -48.62 -16.34 14.30
N LEU A 184 -48.73 -15.25 15.08
CA LEU A 184 -49.24 -13.96 14.61
C LEU A 184 -48.04 -13.00 14.45
N GLY A 185 -47.52 -12.91 13.23
CA GLY A 185 -46.40 -12.04 12.88
C GLY A 185 -46.83 -10.61 12.56
N ALA A 186 -45.85 -9.78 12.23
CA ALA A 186 -46.05 -8.34 12.00
C ALA A 186 -46.87 -8.01 10.75
N LYS A 187 -47.14 -8.99 9.88
CA LYS A 187 -47.93 -8.85 8.64
C LYS A 187 -49.19 -9.73 8.60
N GLY A 188 -49.51 -10.46 9.67
CA GLY A 188 -50.63 -11.40 9.71
C GLY A 188 -50.24 -12.77 10.28
N TYR A 189 -51.03 -13.80 9.96
CA TYR A 189 -50.76 -15.16 10.43
C TYR A 189 -49.66 -15.84 9.59
N GLU A 190 -48.75 -16.51 10.28
CA GLU A 190 -47.55 -17.18 9.76
C GLU A 190 -47.45 -18.59 10.38
N LEU A 191 -47.05 -19.60 9.61
CA LEU A 191 -46.73 -20.93 10.13
C LEU A 191 -45.23 -21.07 10.38
N ILE A 192 -44.90 -21.62 11.54
CA ILE A 192 -43.54 -21.98 11.94
C ILE A 192 -43.42 -23.51 11.88
N LEU A 193 -42.54 -23.99 11.01
CA LEU A 193 -42.34 -25.40 10.67
C LEU A 193 -41.01 -25.87 11.29
N PRO A 194 -41.01 -26.81 12.26
CA PRO A 194 -39.82 -27.11 13.05
C PRO A 194 -38.79 -28.02 12.36
N LYS A 195 -39.16 -28.70 11.26
CA LYS A 195 -38.36 -29.70 10.54
C LYS A 195 -38.61 -29.61 9.03
N LYS A 196 -37.80 -30.32 8.22
CA LYS A 196 -38.08 -30.61 6.81
C LYS A 196 -39.19 -31.66 6.70
N GLY A 197 -40.12 -31.48 5.76
CA GLY A 197 -41.25 -32.39 5.53
C GLY A 197 -42.50 -31.69 4.99
N SER A 198 -43.50 -32.48 4.63
CA SER A 198 -44.83 -31.99 4.24
C SER A 198 -45.78 -32.00 5.46
N TYR A 199 -46.57 -30.95 5.60
CA TYR A 199 -47.47 -30.69 6.73
C TYR A 199 -48.89 -30.44 6.21
N GLU A 200 -49.87 -31.15 6.75
CA GLU A 200 -51.29 -30.90 6.49
C GLU A 200 -51.88 -30.05 7.62
N ILE A 201 -52.37 -28.86 7.29
CA ILE A 201 -52.88 -27.86 8.24
C ILE A 201 -54.37 -27.66 7.98
N LYS A 202 -55.19 -27.73 9.02
CA LYS A 202 -56.65 -27.56 8.94
C LYS A 202 -57.11 -26.35 9.74
N LEU A 203 -57.73 -25.39 9.07
CA LEU A 203 -58.24 -24.16 9.67
C LEU A 203 -59.74 -24.03 9.43
N LYS A 204 -60.50 -23.60 10.44
CA LYS A 204 -61.86 -23.08 10.25
C LYS A 204 -61.83 -21.57 10.20
N LEU A 205 -62.23 -21.04 9.05
CA LEU A 205 -62.26 -19.62 8.75
C LEU A 205 -63.72 -19.16 8.62
N TYR A 206 -64.03 -17.96 9.08
CA TYR A 206 -65.35 -17.35 8.86
C TYR A 206 -65.22 -16.03 8.09
N ALA A 207 -65.98 -15.92 7.00
CA ALA A 207 -66.13 -14.71 6.20
C ALA A 207 -67.56 -14.16 6.32
N LYS A 208 -67.72 -12.84 6.50
CA LYS A 208 -69.04 -12.22 6.60
C LYS A 208 -69.63 -11.97 5.21
N VAL A 209 -70.84 -12.49 4.96
CA VAL A 209 -71.61 -12.17 3.76
C VAL A 209 -72.26 -10.80 3.95
N GLN A 210 -72.08 -9.92 2.98
CA GLN A 210 -72.76 -8.63 2.90
C GLN A 210 -73.92 -8.74 1.91
N ARG A 211 -75.09 -8.23 2.28
CA ARG A 211 -76.31 -8.30 1.44
C ARG A 211 -76.75 -6.89 1.08
N SER A 212 -76.88 -6.62 -0.21
CA SER A 212 -77.32 -5.31 -0.74
C SER A 212 -78.30 -5.51 -1.89
N SER A 213 -79.54 -5.04 -1.71
CA SER A 213 -80.58 -4.99 -2.76
C SER A 213 -80.83 -6.29 -3.55
N GLY A 214 -80.64 -7.45 -2.92
CA GLY A 214 -80.82 -8.78 -3.54
C GLY A 214 -79.53 -9.43 -4.06
N GLN A 215 -78.43 -8.69 -4.14
CA GLN A 215 -77.09 -9.22 -4.35
C GLN A 215 -76.45 -9.57 -3.01
N HIS A 216 -75.84 -10.75 -2.95
CA HIS A 216 -75.00 -11.22 -1.86
C HIS A 216 -73.53 -11.08 -2.29
N GLN A 217 -72.65 -10.64 -1.39
CA GLN A 217 -71.25 -10.34 -1.68
C GLN A 217 -70.35 -10.74 -0.51
N VAL A 218 -69.22 -11.39 -0.79
CA VAL A 218 -68.20 -11.74 0.20
C VAL A 218 -66.81 -11.44 -0.34
N VAL A 219 -65.95 -10.87 0.51
CA VAL A 219 -64.54 -10.65 0.20
C VAL A 219 -63.73 -11.75 0.87
N LEU A 220 -63.02 -12.53 0.08
CA LEU A 220 -62.25 -13.70 0.50
C LEU A 220 -60.76 -13.38 0.35
N ASN A 221 -60.04 -13.32 1.46
CA ASN A 221 -58.58 -13.10 1.49
C ASN A 221 -57.89 -14.44 1.76
N LEU A 222 -57.71 -15.26 0.72
CA LEU A 222 -57.23 -16.63 0.82
C LEU A 222 -55.71 -16.72 0.58
N PRO A 223 -54.96 -17.52 1.36
CA PRO A 223 -53.53 -17.77 1.14
C PRO A 223 -53.18 -18.18 -0.30
N LYS A 224 -52.08 -17.64 -0.86
CA LYS A 224 -51.53 -18.09 -2.15
C LYS A 224 -50.92 -19.49 -2.04
N ALA A 225 -51.40 -20.43 -2.84
CA ALA A 225 -50.79 -21.74 -3.01
C ALA A 225 -50.46 -22.03 -4.48
N GLY A 226 -49.53 -22.93 -4.74
CA GLY A 226 -49.18 -23.38 -6.10
C GLY A 226 -50.39 -23.91 -6.89
N VAL A 227 -51.32 -24.57 -6.20
CA VAL A 227 -52.68 -24.86 -6.71
C VAL A 227 -53.70 -24.58 -5.60
N SER A 228 -54.65 -23.69 -5.84
CA SER A 228 -55.76 -23.41 -4.90
C SER A 228 -57.12 -23.76 -5.52
N LYS A 229 -57.98 -24.43 -4.74
CA LYS A 229 -59.36 -24.74 -5.11
C LYS A 229 -60.32 -24.24 -4.04
N PHE A 230 -61.36 -23.52 -4.45
CA PHE A 230 -62.47 -23.13 -3.58
C PHE A 230 -63.75 -23.81 -4.07
N GLU A 231 -64.45 -24.50 -3.17
CA GLU A 231 -65.82 -24.99 -3.36
C GLU A 231 -66.74 -24.34 -2.33
N ALA A 232 -67.94 -23.95 -2.71
CA ALA A 232 -68.99 -23.51 -1.80
C ALA A 232 -70.31 -24.20 -2.14
N THR A 233 -71.07 -24.58 -1.10
CA THR A 233 -72.46 -25.02 -1.23
C THR A 233 -73.38 -23.95 -0.67
N LEU A 234 -74.33 -23.51 -1.49
CA LEU A 234 -75.20 -22.37 -1.24
C LEU A 234 -76.67 -22.84 -1.15
N PRO A 235 -77.48 -22.29 -0.24
CA PRO A 235 -78.91 -22.59 -0.18
C PRO A 235 -79.62 -22.04 -1.43
N GLU A 236 -80.67 -22.74 -1.86
CA GLU A 236 -81.43 -22.48 -3.09
C GLU A 236 -80.65 -22.71 -4.40
N GLN A 237 -81.39 -22.84 -5.51
CA GLN A 237 -80.88 -23.03 -6.88
C GLN A 237 -81.02 -21.75 -7.73
N GLY A 238 -80.35 -21.70 -8.89
CA GLY A 238 -80.52 -20.62 -9.87
C GLY A 238 -79.76 -19.32 -9.56
N TRP A 239 -78.63 -19.42 -8.86
CA TRP A 239 -77.73 -18.31 -8.58
C TRP A 239 -76.81 -18.00 -9.76
N GLN A 240 -76.68 -16.72 -10.12
CA GLN A 240 -75.65 -16.22 -11.03
C GLN A 240 -74.49 -15.62 -10.25
N PHE A 241 -73.25 -15.97 -10.63
CA PHE A 241 -72.01 -15.58 -9.95
C PHE A 241 -71.24 -14.51 -10.72
N ASP A 242 -70.56 -13.62 -9.99
CA ASP A 242 -69.52 -12.70 -10.49
C ASP A 242 -68.32 -12.76 -9.53
N ILE A 243 -67.11 -12.89 -10.09
CA ILE A 243 -65.84 -13.06 -9.36
C ILE A 243 -64.87 -11.99 -9.84
N ARG A 244 -64.25 -11.25 -8.92
CA ARG A 244 -63.25 -10.22 -9.26
C ARG A 244 -61.98 -10.39 -8.41
N PRO A 245 -60.77 -10.47 -9.02
CA PRO A 245 -60.51 -10.54 -10.46
C PRO A 245 -61.12 -11.81 -11.09
N GLY A 246 -61.34 -11.77 -12.40
CA GLY A 246 -62.08 -12.81 -13.12
C GLY A 246 -61.40 -14.17 -13.06
N ALA A 247 -62.15 -15.19 -12.64
CA ALA A 247 -61.70 -16.59 -12.58
C ALA A 247 -62.72 -17.51 -13.27
N ALA A 248 -62.23 -18.56 -13.92
CA ALA A 248 -63.09 -19.59 -14.49
C ALA A 248 -63.74 -20.41 -13.35
N TYR A 249 -65.06 -20.55 -13.39
CA TYR A 249 -65.84 -21.23 -12.36
C TYR A 249 -66.81 -22.25 -12.96
N SER A 250 -67.22 -23.21 -12.13
CA SER A 250 -68.30 -24.17 -12.41
C SER A 250 -69.41 -24.01 -11.37
N SER A 251 -70.66 -24.02 -11.81
CA SER A 251 -71.85 -24.03 -10.95
C SER A 251 -72.77 -25.18 -11.35
N GLU A 252 -73.18 -26.00 -10.39
CA GLU A 252 -74.01 -27.19 -10.56
C GLU A 252 -75.14 -27.15 -9.52
N ASP A 253 -76.40 -27.22 -9.96
CA ASP A 253 -77.55 -27.30 -9.06
C ASP A 253 -77.74 -28.74 -8.56
N LEU A 254 -77.52 -28.96 -7.26
CA LEU A 254 -77.61 -30.26 -6.61
C LEU A 254 -79.08 -30.72 -6.44
N PRO A 255 -79.35 -32.03 -6.43
CA PRO A 255 -80.71 -32.58 -6.25
C PRO A 255 -81.43 -32.11 -4.98
N ASP A 256 -80.69 -31.78 -3.92
CA ASP A 256 -81.22 -31.36 -2.61
C ASP A 256 -81.61 -29.86 -2.55
N GLY A 257 -81.73 -29.19 -3.71
CA GLY A 257 -82.20 -27.80 -3.78
C GLY A 257 -81.15 -26.73 -3.44
N GLN A 258 -79.86 -27.04 -3.64
CA GLN A 258 -78.71 -26.20 -3.31
C GLN A 258 -77.82 -26.02 -4.54
N THR A 259 -77.25 -24.84 -4.80
CA THR A 259 -76.21 -24.69 -5.83
C THR A 259 -74.83 -25.01 -5.24
N LYS A 260 -74.10 -25.93 -5.88
CA LYS A 260 -72.65 -26.10 -5.69
C LYS A 260 -71.91 -25.17 -6.65
N PHE A 261 -70.99 -24.38 -6.12
CA PHE A 261 -70.13 -23.46 -6.86
C PHE A 261 -68.66 -23.83 -6.61
N ALA A 262 -67.80 -23.76 -7.62
CA ALA A 262 -66.37 -23.98 -7.45
C ALA A 262 -65.52 -23.19 -8.46
N PHE A 263 -64.34 -22.75 -8.04
CA PHE A 263 -63.33 -22.13 -8.90
C PHE A 263 -61.90 -22.47 -8.44
N PHE A 264 -60.93 -22.24 -9.33
CA PHE A 264 -59.51 -22.46 -9.08
C PHE A 264 -58.74 -21.13 -9.16
N PHE A 265 -57.66 -21.01 -8.39
CA PHE A 265 -56.78 -19.83 -8.38
C PHE A 265 -55.35 -20.17 -7.92
N GLY A 266 -54.44 -19.19 -7.98
CA GLY A 266 -53.06 -19.33 -7.53
C GLY A 266 -52.41 -18.01 -7.12
N GLU A 267 -52.24 -17.07 -8.07
CA GLU A 267 -51.48 -15.84 -7.83
C GLU A 267 -52.22 -14.76 -7.01
N THR A 268 -53.55 -14.78 -6.98
CA THR A 268 -54.38 -13.76 -6.32
C THR A 268 -54.73 -14.14 -4.88
N GLU A 269 -54.56 -13.21 -3.94
CA GLU A 269 -54.99 -13.37 -2.53
C GLU A 269 -56.44 -12.96 -2.28
N GLN A 270 -56.92 -11.91 -2.94
CA GLN A 270 -58.22 -11.30 -2.66
C GLN A 270 -59.22 -11.52 -3.80
N PHE A 271 -60.33 -12.18 -3.47
CA PHE A 271 -61.47 -12.38 -4.37
C PHE A 271 -62.69 -11.69 -3.82
N ASN A 272 -63.34 -10.88 -4.66
CA ASN A 272 -64.68 -10.38 -4.41
C ASN A 272 -65.67 -11.29 -5.15
N LEU A 273 -66.29 -12.20 -4.41
CA LEU A 273 -67.30 -13.13 -4.91
C LEU A 273 -68.68 -12.54 -4.63
N SER A 274 -69.55 -12.49 -5.64
CA SER A 274 -70.95 -12.09 -5.45
C SER A 274 -71.91 -12.98 -6.20
N TRP A 275 -73.12 -13.14 -5.66
CA TRP A 275 -74.19 -13.92 -6.27
C TRP A 275 -75.56 -13.24 -6.14
N GLN A 276 -76.41 -13.44 -7.13
CA GLN A 276 -77.79 -12.93 -7.16
C GLN A 276 -78.69 -13.86 -7.99
N LYS A 277 -80.00 -13.84 -7.73
CA LYS A 277 -80.97 -14.56 -8.57
C LYS A 277 -81.16 -13.81 -9.89
N GLN A 278 -81.36 -14.55 -10.98
CA GLN A 278 -81.51 -13.98 -12.31
C GLN A 278 -82.76 -13.11 -12.41
N GLY A 279 -82.58 -11.79 -12.59
CA GLY A 279 -83.64 -10.85 -12.93
C GLY A 279 -83.63 -10.50 -14.42
N GLU A 280 -84.78 -10.11 -14.97
CA GLU A 280 -84.87 -9.64 -16.36
C GLU A 280 -84.17 -8.28 -16.52
N GLU A 281 -82.96 -8.27 -17.13
CA GLU A 281 -82.25 -7.02 -17.45
C GLU A 281 -83.08 -6.19 -18.45
N THR A 282 -83.70 -5.11 -17.96
CA THR A 282 -84.34 -4.10 -18.80
C THR A 282 -83.25 -3.38 -19.60
N LYS A 283 -83.21 -3.60 -20.93
CA LYS A 283 -82.18 -3.07 -21.82
C LYS A 283 -82.16 -1.53 -21.87
N LEU A 284 -81.33 -0.93 -21.02
CA LEU A 284 -80.96 0.48 -21.10
C LEU A 284 -79.82 0.67 -22.11
N THR A 285 -79.83 1.81 -22.83
CA THR A 285 -78.68 2.21 -23.65
C THR A 285 -77.52 2.64 -22.75
N PRO A 286 -76.28 2.15 -22.98
CA PRO A 286 -75.10 2.58 -22.23
C PRO A 286 -74.80 4.06 -22.49
N LEU A 287 -74.22 4.74 -21.50
CA LEU A 287 -73.62 6.06 -21.68
C LEU A 287 -72.11 5.95 -21.52
N LEU A 288 -71.38 6.30 -22.57
CA LEU A 288 -69.92 6.28 -22.61
C LEU A 288 -69.33 7.68 -22.50
N PHE A 289 -68.24 7.80 -21.75
CA PHE A 289 -67.33 8.96 -21.74
C PHE A 289 -65.91 8.46 -21.94
N VAL A 290 -65.08 9.16 -22.73
CA VAL A 290 -63.69 8.77 -22.99
C VAL A 290 -62.71 9.86 -22.57
N GLU A 291 -61.72 9.48 -21.76
CA GLU A 291 -60.43 10.18 -21.63
C GLU A 291 -59.45 9.48 -22.56
N SER A 292 -58.78 10.22 -23.44
CA SER A 292 -57.89 9.66 -24.46
C SER A 292 -56.49 10.24 -24.35
N ASP A 293 -55.47 9.40 -24.39
CA ASP A 293 -54.08 9.81 -24.48
C ASP A 293 -53.46 9.22 -25.75
N LEU A 294 -53.03 10.10 -26.65
CA LEU A 294 -52.34 9.79 -27.89
C LEU A 294 -50.87 10.19 -27.73
N THR A 295 -49.95 9.30 -28.08
CA THR A 295 -48.54 9.64 -28.27
C THR A 295 -48.16 9.37 -29.72
N ALA A 296 -47.60 10.35 -30.41
CA ALA A 296 -47.13 10.23 -31.78
C ALA A 296 -45.63 10.50 -31.85
N ASN A 297 -44.87 9.51 -32.31
CA ASN A 297 -43.43 9.53 -32.47
C ASN A 297 -43.10 9.69 -33.96
N VAL A 298 -42.50 10.82 -34.33
CA VAL A 298 -41.95 11.07 -35.66
C VAL A 298 -40.56 10.45 -35.73
N ILE A 299 -40.40 9.39 -36.52
CA ILE A 299 -39.13 8.67 -36.74
C ILE A 299 -38.75 8.71 -38.24
N PRO A 300 -37.49 8.44 -38.62
CA PRO A 300 -37.09 8.48 -40.01
C PRO A 300 -37.93 7.52 -40.89
N GLY A 301 -38.79 8.10 -41.74
CA GLY A 301 -39.67 7.37 -42.66
C GLY A 301 -41.04 6.92 -42.11
N ALA A 302 -41.37 7.17 -40.83
CA ALA A 302 -42.66 6.75 -40.27
C ALA A 302 -43.17 7.63 -39.10
N LEU A 303 -44.49 7.64 -38.92
CA LEU A 303 -45.20 8.24 -37.81
C LEU A 303 -45.85 7.14 -36.96
N GLN A 304 -45.15 6.70 -35.90
CA GLN A 304 -45.65 5.67 -35.00
C GLN A 304 -46.53 6.29 -33.91
N SER A 305 -47.79 5.88 -33.84
CA SER A 305 -48.80 6.49 -32.97
C SER A 305 -49.49 5.47 -32.07
N GLN A 306 -49.49 5.73 -30.76
CA GLN A 306 -50.13 4.88 -29.76
C GLN A 306 -51.24 5.64 -29.06
N ALA A 307 -52.48 5.16 -29.20
CA ALA A 307 -53.68 5.76 -28.61
C ALA A 307 -54.24 4.85 -27.52
N THR A 308 -54.46 5.40 -26.32
CA THR A 308 -55.20 4.73 -25.24
C THR A 308 -56.52 5.45 -25.01
N LEU A 309 -57.63 4.71 -25.08
CA LEU A 309 -58.99 5.19 -24.88
C LEU A 309 -59.54 4.63 -23.56
N ASN A 310 -59.60 5.46 -22.54
CA ASN A 310 -60.12 5.13 -21.22
C ASN A 310 -61.63 5.44 -21.17
N TYR A 311 -62.44 4.42 -21.44
CA TYR A 311 -63.90 4.48 -21.37
C TYR A 311 -64.39 4.41 -19.92
N ARG A 312 -65.34 5.28 -19.58
CA ARG A 312 -66.16 5.21 -18.38
C ARG A 312 -67.61 4.93 -18.78
N ILE A 313 -68.14 3.81 -18.30
CA ILE A 313 -69.36 3.15 -18.78
C ILE A 313 -70.46 3.27 -17.73
N LEU A 314 -71.61 3.86 -18.09
CA LEU A 314 -72.76 4.04 -17.20
C LEU A 314 -74.04 3.42 -17.79
N ARG A 315 -75.03 3.16 -16.91
CA ARG A 315 -76.34 2.53 -17.16
C ARG A 315 -76.33 1.05 -17.54
N ALA A 316 -75.58 0.65 -18.56
CA ALA A 316 -75.56 -0.71 -19.10
C ALA A 316 -74.14 -1.15 -19.44
N GLY A 317 -73.93 -2.45 -19.61
CA GLY A 317 -72.67 -2.98 -20.11
C GLY A 317 -72.52 -2.78 -21.62
N VAL A 318 -71.27 -2.81 -22.12
CA VAL A 318 -70.94 -2.68 -23.55
C VAL A 318 -70.23 -3.92 -24.05
N ASP A 319 -70.79 -4.56 -25.07
CA ASP A 319 -70.32 -5.78 -25.74
C ASP A 319 -69.37 -5.50 -26.92
N GLN A 320 -69.48 -4.32 -27.54
CA GLN A 320 -68.57 -3.87 -28.60
C GLN A 320 -68.25 -2.37 -28.53
N PHE A 321 -67.00 -2.02 -28.82
CA PHE A 321 -66.55 -0.65 -29.04
C PHE A 321 -66.35 -0.39 -30.54
N LEU A 322 -66.68 0.82 -30.97
CA LEU A 322 -66.48 1.30 -32.34
C LEU A 322 -65.54 2.52 -32.28
N VAL A 323 -64.48 2.49 -33.07
CA VAL A 323 -63.46 3.54 -33.13
C VAL A 323 -63.18 3.90 -34.58
N THR A 324 -63.19 5.20 -34.86
CA THR A 324 -62.81 5.80 -36.13
C THR A 324 -61.30 6.06 -36.14
N VAL A 325 -60.61 5.62 -37.19
CA VAL A 325 -59.16 5.80 -37.42
C VAL A 325 -58.97 6.47 -38.80
N PRO A 326 -58.00 7.40 -38.96
CA PRO A 326 -57.69 8.00 -40.28
C PRO A 326 -57.23 6.95 -41.29
N ALA A 327 -57.59 7.09 -42.57
CA ALA A 327 -57.28 6.08 -43.57
C ALA A 327 -55.78 5.91 -43.89
N GLY A 328 -54.93 6.93 -43.65
CA GLY A 328 -53.47 6.86 -43.82
C GLY A 328 -52.73 6.08 -42.73
N GLN A 329 -53.42 5.71 -41.63
CA GLN A 329 -52.83 5.02 -40.48
C GLN A 329 -53.20 3.54 -40.51
N GLU A 330 -52.22 2.64 -40.57
CA GLU A 330 -52.42 1.19 -40.48
C GLU A 330 -52.57 0.75 -39.01
N VAL A 331 -53.58 -0.07 -38.70
CA VAL A 331 -53.85 -0.57 -37.35
C VAL A 331 -52.98 -1.80 -37.05
N LEU A 332 -51.77 -1.57 -36.53
CA LEU A 332 -50.80 -2.63 -36.21
C LEU A 332 -51.26 -3.56 -35.07
N SER A 333 -51.90 -3.03 -34.04
CA SER A 333 -52.41 -3.84 -32.93
C SER A 333 -53.50 -3.15 -32.11
N VAL A 334 -54.32 -3.96 -31.45
CA VAL A 334 -55.38 -3.53 -30.53
C VAL A 334 -55.30 -4.37 -29.26
N SER A 335 -55.30 -3.71 -28.11
CA SER A 335 -55.05 -4.33 -26.79
C SER A 335 -56.06 -3.84 -25.75
N GLY A 336 -56.52 -4.75 -24.89
CA GLY A 336 -57.46 -4.46 -23.81
C GLY A 336 -57.98 -5.74 -23.20
N ASP A 337 -58.53 -5.66 -21.99
CA ASP A 337 -59.08 -6.82 -21.29
C ASP A 337 -60.23 -7.45 -22.09
N ASN A 338 -60.43 -8.76 -21.96
CA ASN A 338 -61.66 -9.44 -22.37
C ASN A 338 -62.04 -9.32 -23.87
N ILE A 339 -61.12 -8.89 -24.75
CA ILE A 339 -61.34 -8.83 -26.21
C ILE A 339 -61.50 -10.25 -26.77
N LYS A 340 -62.53 -10.45 -27.60
CA LYS A 340 -62.80 -11.68 -28.35
C LYS A 340 -62.21 -11.63 -29.76
N GLU A 341 -62.47 -10.53 -30.45
CA GLU A 341 -62.09 -10.30 -31.85
C GLU A 341 -62.11 -8.79 -32.13
N TRP A 342 -61.30 -8.36 -33.08
CA TRP A 342 -61.39 -7.03 -33.67
C TRP A 342 -61.28 -7.11 -35.19
N ASP A 343 -61.88 -6.13 -35.86
CA ASP A 343 -62.05 -6.07 -37.31
C ASP A 343 -61.96 -4.61 -37.79
N VAL A 344 -61.35 -4.38 -38.96
CA VAL A 344 -61.17 -3.03 -39.52
C VAL A 344 -61.88 -2.94 -40.86
N ALA A 345 -62.96 -2.17 -40.90
CA ALA A 345 -63.76 -1.95 -42.09
C ALA A 345 -63.52 -0.54 -42.64
N GLU A 346 -62.92 -0.43 -43.82
CA GLU A 346 -62.75 0.85 -44.50
C GLU A 346 -64.06 1.27 -45.21
N GLN A 347 -64.52 2.50 -44.97
CA GLN A 347 -65.68 3.08 -45.64
C GLN A 347 -65.48 4.57 -45.92
N GLY A 348 -65.20 4.91 -47.18
CA GLY A 348 -65.23 6.29 -47.68
C GLY A 348 -64.07 7.17 -47.22
N GLY A 349 -62.84 6.63 -47.21
CA GLY A 349 -61.64 7.35 -46.74
C GLY A 349 -61.52 7.43 -45.21
N ILE A 350 -62.21 6.54 -44.51
CA ILE A 350 -62.21 6.42 -43.05
C ILE A 350 -62.18 4.94 -42.68
N GLN A 351 -61.30 4.54 -41.77
CA GLN A 351 -61.29 3.20 -41.20
C GLN A 351 -62.17 3.14 -39.95
N ARG A 352 -63.04 2.13 -39.85
CA ARG A 352 -63.81 1.82 -38.63
C ARG A 352 -63.31 0.54 -38.01
N LEU A 353 -62.56 0.68 -36.92
CA LEU A 353 -62.17 -0.41 -36.03
C LEU A 353 -63.36 -0.81 -35.16
N THR A 354 -63.74 -2.09 -35.22
CA THR A 354 -64.77 -2.71 -34.39
C THR A 354 -64.10 -3.69 -33.43
N VAL A 355 -64.24 -3.48 -32.12
CA VAL A 355 -63.66 -4.35 -31.08
C VAL A 355 -64.78 -5.01 -30.30
N ARG A 356 -64.87 -6.34 -30.32
CA ARG A 356 -65.91 -7.12 -29.62
C ARG A 356 -65.32 -7.84 -28.43
N LEU A 357 -66.08 -7.90 -27.34
CA LEU A 357 -65.67 -8.53 -26.08
C LEU A 357 -66.28 -9.92 -25.91
N HIS A 358 -65.69 -10.75 -25.05
CA HIS A 358 -66.27 -12.02 -24.60
C HIS A 358 -67.46 -11.82 -23.64
N ALA A 359 -67.49 -10.70 -22.89
CA ALA A 359 -68.57 -10.34 -21.99
C ALA A 359 -68.73 -8.80 -21.91
N PRO A 360 -69.93 -8.26 -21.62
CA PRO A 360 -70.13 -6.80 -21.62
C PRO A 360 -69.34 -6.08 -20.52
N ALA A 361 -68.46 -5.16 -20.90
CA ALA A 361 -67.69 -4.32 -19.98
C ALA A 361 -68.62 -3.40 -19.19
N LYS A 362 -68.40 -3.29 -17.87
CA LYS A 362 -69.21 -2.48 -16.93
C LYS A 362 -68.29 -1.53 -16.13
N ALA A 363 -68.79 -0.33 -15.80
CA ALA A 363 -68.10 0.76 -15.08
C ALA A 363 -66.92 1.44 -15.80
N ALA A 364 -65.87 0.70 -16.21
CA ALA A 364 -64.70 1.25 -16.88
C ALA A 364 -64.06 0.23 -17.84
N TYR A 365 -63.32 0.72 -18.84
CA TYR A 365 -62.57 -0.10 -19.79
C TYR A 365 -61.43 0.69 -20.42
N ALA A 366 -60.25 0.09 -20.61
CA ALA A 366 -59.12 0.71 -21.30
C ALA A 366 -58.85 -0.04 -22.62
N LEU A 367 -58.84 0.70 -23.73
CA LEU A 367 -58.56 0.18 -25.07
C LEU A 367 -57.30 0.87 -25.63
N GLY A 368 -56.22 0.11 -25.77
CA GLY A 368 -55.01 0.53 -26.47
C GLY A 368 -55.09 0.18 -27.96
N ILE A 369 -54.59 1.08 -28.80
CA ILE A 369 -54.50 0.94 -30.26
C ILE A 369 -53.10 1.43 -30.68
N THR A 370 -52.38 0.62 -31.44
CA THR A 370 -51.10 1.01 -32.06
C THR A 370 -51.31 1.19 -33.55
N LEU A 371 -50.85 2.32 -34.07
CA LEU A 371 -51.00 2.79 -35.44
C LEU A 371 -49.62 3.15 -36.03
N GLU A 372 -49.47 3.02 -37.34
CA GLU A 372 -48.30 3.53 -38.07
C GLU A 372 -48.72 4.13 -39.42
N GLU A 373 -48.06 5.21 -39.83
CA GLU A 373 -48.23 5.84 -41.15
C GLU A 373 -46.85 6.08 -41.74
N ALA A 374 -46.63 5.64 -42.98
CA ALA A 374 -45.36 5.85 -43.67
C ALA A 374 -45.22 7.32 -44.10
N LEU A 375 -44.04 7.92 -43.90
CA LEU A 375 -43.78 9.31 -44.24
C LEU A 375 -43.02 9.42 -45.56
N ASP A 376 -43.49 10.31 -46.44
CA ASP A 376 -42.84 10.66 -47.70
C ASP A 376 -41.44 11.27 -47.51
N THR A 377 -40.67 11.35 -48.61
CA THR A 377 -39.32 11.91 -48.62
C THR A 377 -39.28 13.35 -48.07
N LEU A 378 -38.46 13.56 -47.03
CA LEU A 378 -38.33 14.84 -46.35
C LEU A 378 -37.77 15.95 -47.27
N PRO A 379 -38.19 17.22 -47.10
CA PRO A 379 -39.17 17.69 -46.12
C PRO A 379 -40.62 17.38 -46.51
N THR A 380 -41.47 17.08 -45.53
CA THR A 380 -42.88 16.75 -45.76
C THR A 380 -43.80 17.34 -44.68
N GLU A 381 -45.10 17.44 -44.98
CA GLU A 381 -46.14 17.85 -44.04
C GLU A 381 -47.16 16.72 -43.85
N PHE A 382 -47.59 16.48 -42.61
CA PHE A 382 -48.62 15.49 -42.30
C PHE A 382 -49.53 15.91 -41.14
N ASP A 383 -50.71 15.29 -41.07
CA ASP A 383 -51.71 15.54 -40.05
C ASP A 383 -51.57 14.55 -38.87
N VAL A 384 -51.60 15.06 -37.64
CA VAL A 384 -51.56 14.23 -36.43
C VAL A 384 -52.83 13.37 -36.33
N PRO A 385 -52.74 12.05 -36.07
CA PRO A 385 -53.86 11.13 -36.21
C PRO A 385 -55.05 11.41 -35.27
N LYS A 386 -56.26 11.36 -35.85
CA LYS A 386 -57.53 11.73 -35.21
C LYS A 386 -58.32 10.47 -34.84
N VAL A 387 -57.94 9.83 -33.74
CA VAL A 387 -58.66 8.65 -33.21
C VAL A 387 -59.94 9.11 -32.50
N ILE A 388 -61.10 8.71 -33.01
CA ILE A 388 -62.42 9.14 -32.47
C ILE A 388 -63.22 7.92 -32.00
N ALA A 389 -63.74 7.95 -30.77
CA ALA A 389 -64.59 6.89 -30.25
C ALA A 389 -66.07 7.13 -30.61
N GLU A 390 -66.69 6.21 -31.35
CA GLU A 390 -68.11 6.31 -31.75
C GLU A 390 -69.05 5.92 -30.58
N ASN A 391 -70.30 6.42 -30.61
CA ASN A 391 -71.31 6.23 -29.57
C ASN A 391 -70.95 6.80 -28.17
N VAL A 392 -70.01 7.75 -28.10
CA VAL A 392 -69.55 8.39 -26.85
C VAL A 392 -70.21 9.76 -26.63
N VAL A 393 -70.65 10.04 -25.40
CA VAL A 393 -71.28 11.31 -25.00
C VAL A 393 -70.29 12.48 -25.03
N ARG A 394 -69.03 12.20 -24.65
CA ARG A 394 -67.89 13.12 -24.81
C ARG A 394 -66.58 12.35 -24.83
N GLN A 395 -65.74 12.65 -25.82
CA GLN A 395 -64.31 12.37 -25.81
C GLN A 395 -63.54 13.66 -25.47
N ARG A 396 -62.49 13.55 -24.65
CA ARG A 396 -61.48 14.58 -24.37
C ARG A 396 -60.13 13.90 -24.20
N GLY A 397 -59.02 14.62 -24.32
CA GLY A 397 -57.73 13.96 -24.21
C GLY A 397 -56.50 14.83 -24.26
N SER A 398 -55.34 14.16 -24.29
CA SER A 398 -54.05 14.77 -24.58
C SER A 398 -53.34 14.08 -25.75
N VAL A 399 -52.49 14.84 -26.43
CA VAL A 399 -51.68 14.44 -27.58
C VAL A 399 -50.24 14.81 -27.24
N THR A 400 -49.35 13.81 -27.16
CA THR A 400 -47.92 14.00 -26.89
C THR A 400 -47.17 13.78 -28.20
N LEU A 401 -46.49 14.82 -28.68
CA LEU A 401 -45.68 14.79 -29.88
C LEU A 401 -44.21 14.60 -29.51
N ARG A 402 -43.55 13.65 -30.19
CA ARG A 402 -42.13 13.33 -30.01
C ARG A 402 -41.46 13.17 -31.37
N ASN A 403 -40.17 13.46 -31.45
CA ASN A 403 -39.39 13.42 -32.68
C ASN A 403 -38.02 12.76 -32.44
N HIS A 404 -37.53 12.05 -33.45
CA HIS A 404 -36.13 11.59 -33.50
C HIS A 404 -35.18 12.78 -33.62
N GLY A 405 -33.98 12.71 -33.03
CA GLY A 405 -33.01 13.81 -33.00
C GLY A 405 -32.51 14.27 -34.38
N GLU A 406 -32.58 13.38 -35.38
CA GLU A 406 -32.31 13.69 -36.78
C GLU A 406 -33.38 14.53 -37.48
N LEU A 407 -34.53 14.73 -36.85
CA LEU A 407 -35.70 15.37 -37.43
C LEU A 407 -36.02 16.66 -36.67
N GLU A 408 -36.07 17.78 -37.39
CA GLU A 408 -36.58 19.03 -36.87
C GLU A 408 -38.05 19.17 -37.29
N ILE A 409 -38.93 19.36 -36.30
CA ILE A 409 -40.38 19.41 -36.51
C ILE A 409 -40.95 20.77 -36.10
N GLU A 410 -41.84 21.30 -36.92
CA GLU A 410 -42.50 22.60 -36.74
C GLU A 410 -44.02 22.43 -36.84
N THR A 411 -44.79 23.25 -36.12
CA THR A 411 -46.27 23.22 -36.21
C THR A 411 -46.72 24.17 -37.31
N ALA A 412 -47.18 23.62 -38.44
CA ALA A 412 -47.70 24.39 -39.56
C ALA A 412 -49.12 24.93 -39.28
N ALA A 413 -49.98 24.10 -38.66
CA ALA A 413 -51.34 24.47 -38.27
C ALA A 413 -51.81 23.71 -37.02
N SER A 414 -52.73 24.30 -36.26
CA SER A 414 -53.42 23.61 -35.15
C SER A 414 -54.78 24.25 -34.83
N ASP A 415 -55.80 23.43 -34.57
CA ASP A 415 -57.12 23.84 -34.06
C ASP A 415 -57.67 22.82 -33.06
N GLY A 416 -58.47 23.30 -32.09
CA GLY A 416 -59.07 22.51 -31.02
C GLY A 416 -58.10 22.06 -29.91
N LEU A 417 -56.82 22.43 -30.00
CA LEU A 417 -55.72 22.02 -29.11
C LEU A 417 -55.17 23.19 -28.29
N THR A 418 -54.79 22.90 -27.05
CA THR A 418 -54.12 23.84 -26.13
C THR A 418 -52.83 23.21 -25.62
N GLN A 419 -51.68 23.86 -25.82
CA GLN A 419 -50.40 23.36 -25.31
C GLN A 419 -50.41 23.33 -23.78
N GLN A 420 -49.88 22.26 -23.19
CA GLN A 420 -49.65 22.14 -21.76
C GLN A 420 -48.16 22.42 -21.46
N SER A 421 -47.88 23.04 -20.31
CA SER A 421 -46.50 23.07 -19.83
C SER A 421 -46.03 21.64 -19.59
N LEU A 422 -44.95 21.25 -20.26
CA LEU A 422 -44.13 20.15 -19.78
C LEU A 422 -43.62 20.51 -18.38
N GLY A 423 -43.59 19.52 -17.48
CA GLY A 423 -42.96 19.68 -16.18
C GLY A 423 -41.44 19.52 -16.29
N ALA A 424 -40.77 19.47 -15.14
CA ALA A 424 -39.42 18.88 -15.06
C ALA A 424 -39.49 17.34 -15.13
N GLU A 425 -40.22 16.81 -16.12
CA GLU A 425 -40.12 15.40 -16.51
C GLU A 425 -38.74 15.22 -17.13
N THR A 426 -37.98 14.25 -16.62
CA THR A 426 -36.61 13.97 -17.06
C THR A 426 -36.59 13.79 -18.57
N GLN A 427 -35.81 14.61 -19.28
CA GLN A 427 -35.43 14.32 -20.66
C GLN A 427 -34.71 12.97 -20.66
N ALA A 428 -35.40 11.93 -21.12
CA ALA A 428 -34.81 10.60 -21.20
C ALA A 428 -33.64 10.65 -22.20
N ALA A 429 -32.45 10.26 -21.75
CA ALA A 429 -31.29 10.15 -22.62
C ALA A 429 -31.55 9.04 -23.65
N GLY A 430 -31.81 9.44 -24.89
CA GLY A 430 -32.21 8.58 -26.00
C GLY A 430 -32.63 9.42 -27.20
N GLU A 431 -32.73 8.79 -28.36
CA GLU A 431 -32.83 9.49 -29.66
C GLU A 431 -34.16 10.22 -29.90
N ILE A 432 -35.20 9.95 -29.10
CA ILE A 432 -36.56 10.47 -29.32
C ILE A 432 -36.92 11.52 -28.27
N THR A 433 -36.78 12.80 -28.62
CA THR A 433 -37.13 13.96 -27.78
C THR A 433 -38.63 14.26 -27.78
N THR A 434 -39.13 14.93 -26.73
CA THR A 434 -40.53 15.39 -26.66
C THR A 434 -40.64 16.83 -27.15
N PHE A 435 -41.38 17.04 -28.25
CA PHE A 435 -41.65 18.36 -28.83
C PHE A 435 -42.72 19.13 -28.04
N GLY A 436 -43.76 18.43 -27.57
CA GLY A 436 -44.80 19.06 -26.75
C GLY A 436 -45.95 18.14 -26.38
N ARG A 437 -46.68 18.50 -25.32
CA ARG A 437 -47.97 17.87 -24.96
C ARG A 437 -49.09 18.88 -25.11
N PHE A 438 -50.14 18.48 -25.79
CA PHE A 438 -51.29 19.30 -26.16
C PHE A 438 -52.57 18.65 -25.63
N ARG A 439 -53.59 19.46 -25.30
CA ARG A 439 -54.86 19.01 -24.73
C ARG A 439 -56.01 19.45 -25.61
N TYR A 440 -56.94 18.53 -25.90
CA TYR A 440 -58.22 18.84 -26.54
C TYR A 440 -59.39 18.56 -25.60
N LEU A 441 -60.43 19.39 -25.71
CA LEU A 441 -61.63 19.31 -24.86
C LEU A 441 -62.82 18.62 -25.55
N THR A 442 -62.77 18.51 -26.88
CA THR A 442 -63.80 17.98 -27.78
C THR A 442 -63.12 17.43 -29.03
N THR A 443 -63.73 16.46 -29.71
CA THR A 443 -63.33 15.99 -31.04
C THR A 443 -64.29 16.55 -32.11
N PRO A 444 -63.85 16.68 -33.39
CA PRO A 444 -62.48 16.49 -33.86
C PRO A 444 -61.54 17.65 -33.43
N PHE A 445 -60.24 17.38 -33.47
CA PHE A 445 -59.18 18.40 -33.44
C PHE A 445 -58.38 18.31 -34.75
N SER A 446 -57.50 19.28 -35.03
CA SER A 446 -56.54 19.17 -36.13
C SER A 446 -55.18 19.75 -35.75
N MET A 447 -54.13 19.15 -36.27
CA MET A 447 -52.75 19.63 -36.12
C MET A 447 -51.94 19.09 -37.28
N THR A 448 -51.24 19.98 -37.98
CA THR A 448 -50.41 19.65 -39.14
C THR A 448 -48.97 20.00 -38.79
N LEU A 449 -48.06 19.05 -38.96
CA LEU A 449 -46.64 19.18 -38.66
C LEU A 449 -45.84 19.23 -39.95
N SER A 450 -44.88 20.16 -40.02
CA SER A 450 -43.84 20.18 -41.04
C SER A 450 -42.59 19.53 -40.48
N VAL A 451 -41.95 18.65 -41.25
CA VAL A 451 -40.78 17.87 -40.80
C VAL A 451 -39.68 17.95 -41.84
N LYS A 452 -38.49 18.37 -41.39
CA LYS A 452 -37.26 18.47 -42.19
C LYS A 452 -36.12 17.73 -41.48
N LYS A 453 -35.04 17.42 -42.21
CA LYS A 453 -33.82 16.89 -41.59
C LYS A 453 -33.16 17.96 -40.73
N ALA A 454 -32.72 17.59 -39.53
CA ALA A 454 -31.96 18.46 -38.65
C ALA A 454 -30.56 18.75 -39.20
N GLU A 455 -30.07 19.96 -38.97
CA GLU A 455 -28.68 20.35 -39.26
C GLU A 455 -27.75 19.90 -38.11
N PRO A 456 -26.50 19.48 -38.42
CA PRO A 456 -25.53 19.10 -37.41
C PRO A 456 -25.07 20.35 -36.63
N ILE A 457 -25.00 20.25 -35.30
CA ILE A 457 -24.34 21.25 -34.47
C ILE A 457 -22.93 20.74 -34.18
N VAL A 458 -21.92 21.48 -34.58
CA VAL A 458 -20.50 21.09 -34.44
C VAL A 458 -19.74 22.15 -33.66
N GLU A 459 -19.15 21.76 -32.53
CA GLU A 459 -18.15 22.56 -31.80
C GLU A 459 -16.76 21.91 -31.98
N VAL A 460 -15.72 22.72 -32.15
CA VAL A 460 -14.34 22.25 -32.37
C VAL A 460 -13.35 23.02 -31.49
N GLU A 461 -12.54 22.30 -30.73
CA GLU A 461 -11.32 22.85 -30.13
C GLU A 461 -10.09 22.35 -30.90
N SER A 462 -9.12 23.22 -31.16
CA SER A 462 -7.90 22.85 -31.88
C SER A 462 -6.64 23.20 -31.08
N TRP A 463 -5.75 22.22 -30.97
CA TRP A 463 -4.54 22.27 -30.15
C TRP A 463 -3.32 22.03 -31.03
N THR A 464 -2.68 23.12 -31.45
CA THR A 464 -1.55 23.12 -32.39
C THR A 464 -0.23 23.25 -31.65
N ARG A 465 0.65 22.24 -31.78
CA ARG A 465 2.08 22.46 -31.60
C ARG A 465 2.65 23.06 -32.89
N PHE A 466 3.41 24.14 -32.76
CA PHE A 466 4.18 24.71 -33.85
C PHE A 466 5.67 24.69 -33.50
N THR A 467 6.44 23.81 -34.15
CA THR A 467 7.87 23.63 -33.91
C THR A 467 8.67 24.41 -34.96
N VAL A 468 9.63 25.23 -34.54
CA VAL A 468 10.51 26.02 -35.42
C VAL A 468 11.96 25.67 -35.17
N ASP A 469 12.54 24.90 -36.09
CA ASP A 469 13.96 24.61 -36.21
C ASP A 469 14.64 25.61 -37.18
N PRO A 470 15.99 25.66 -37.24
CA PRO A 470 16.68 26.52 -38.21
C PRO A 470 16.40 26.15 -39.68
N ASP A 471 16.22 24.86 -40.01
CA ASP A 471 16.01 24.33 -41.36
C ASP A 471 14.53 24.15 -41.75
N ALA A 472 13.63 24.08 -40.76
CA ALA A 472 12.23 23.77 -41.00
C ALA A 472 11.29 24.29 -39.91
N SER A 473 10.07 24.61 -40.31
CA SER A 473 8.95 24.76 -39.39
C SER A 473 7.97 23.60 -39.59
N ARG A 474 7.46 23.01 -38.52
CA ARG A 474 6.49 21.90 -38.55
C ARG A 474 5.32 22.21 -37.65
N PHE A 475 4.12 21.78 -38.01
CA PHE A 475 2.99 21.79 -37.10
C PHE A 475 2.44 20.38 -36.87
N LEU A 476 1.82 20.21 -35.71
CA LEU A 476 0.95 19.07 -35.39
C LEU A 476 -0.25 19.62 -34.62
N THR A 477 -1.42 19.60 -35.25
CA THR A 477 -2.69 20.07 -34.68
C THR A 477 -3.57 18.89 -34.36
N ARG A 478 -3.94 18.70 -33.10
CA ARG A 478 -5.08 17.85 -32.74
C ARG A 478 -6.35 18.68 -32.83
N PHE A 479 -7.36 18.17 -33.54
CA PHE A 479 -8.71 18.71 -33.52
C PHE A 479 -9.59 17.80 -32.67
N ASP A 480 -10.25 18.38 -31.67
CA ASP A 480 -11.19 17.72 -30.78
C ASP A 480 -12.61 18.22 -31.15
N TYR A 481 -13.41 17.35 -31.77
CA TYR A 481 -14.75 17.66 -32.28
C TYR A 481 -15.83 17.19 -31.27
N GLU A 482 -16.89 17.98 -31.12
CA GLU A 482 -18.12 17.61 -30.42
C GLU A 482 -19.33 17.84 -31.35
N VAL A 483 -19.86 16.76 -31.92
CA VAL A 483 -20.97 16.76 -32.90
C VAL A 483 -22.28 16.36 -32.23
N LYS A 484 -23.31 17.17 -32.44
CA LYS A 484 -24.64 17.11 -31.80
C LYS A 484 -25.74 17.10 -32.87
N ARG A 485 -26.91 16.57 -32.48
CA ARG A 485 -28.11 16.35 -33.32
C ARG A 485 -27.95 15.30 -34.42
N VAL A 486 -26.98 15.48 -35.32
CA VAL A 486 -26.76 14.65 -36.52
C VAL A 486 -25.27 14.52 -36.78
N GLY A 487 -24.82 13.30 -37.06
CA GLY A 487 -23.44 13.01 -37.39
C GLY A 487 -22.99 13.43 -38.78
N ILE A 488 -21.69 13.67 -38.90
CA ILE A 488 -21.02 14.09 -40.13
C ILE A 488 -20.18 12.95 -40.71
N PHE A 489 -20.02 12.92 -42.04
CA PHE A 489 -19.18 11.94 -42.75
C PHE A 489 -17.83 12.51 -43.16
N ASP A 490 -17.69 13.83 -43.18
CA ASP A 490 -16.46 14.55 -43.49
C ASP A 490 -16.44 15.89 -42.74
N THR A 491 -15.27 16.54 -42.74
CA THR A 491 -15.13 17.93 -42.33
C THR A 491 -14.07 18.63 -43.18
N ARG A 492 -14.19 19.95 -43.33
CA ARG A 492 -13.36 20.76 -44.23
C ARG A 492 -12.59 21.79 -43.42
N LEU A 493 -11.28 21.83 -43.60
CA LEU A 493 -10.35 22.69 -42.84
C LEU A 493 -9.56 23.57 -43.80
N THR A 494 -9.44 24.88 -43.51
CA THR A 494 -8.47 25.72 -44.22
C THR A 494 -7.04 25.43 -43.76
N ILE A 495 -6.10 25.37 -44.71
CA ILE A 495 -4.68 25.05 -44.49
C ILE A 495 -3.83 26.33 -44.66
N PRO A 496 -2.90 26.67 -43.76
CA PRO A 496 -1.93 27.73 -43.98
C PRO A 496 -1.08 27.45 -45.24
N ALA A 497 -1.16 28.32 -46.23
CA ALA A 497 -0.71 28.05 -47.59
C ALA A 497 0.78 27.67 -47.76
N ALA A 498 1.64 28.01 -46.80
CA ALA A 498 3.09 27.78 -46.83
C ALA A 498 3.54 26.34 -46.46
N PHE A 499 2.65 25.47 -45.97
CA PHE A 499 3.06 24.13 -45.49
C PHE A 499 2.80 23.04 -46.54
N GLU A 500 3.79 22.18 -46.75
CA GLU A 500 3.73 21.00 -47.61
C GLU A 500 3.68 19.72 -46.76
N GLY A 501 3.43 18.57 -47.40
CA GLY A 501 3.35 17.28 -46.71
C GLY A 501 2.24 17.24 -45.67
N ILE A 502 1.04 17.67 -46.05
CA ILE A 502 -0.13 17.67 -45.18
C ILE A 502 -0.66 16.24 -45.07
N GLU A 503 -0.77 15.72 -43.84
CA GLU A 503 -1.35 14.40 -43.57
C GLU A 503 -2.41 14.51 -42.47
N ALA A 504 -3.56 13.85 -42.64
CA ALA A 504 -4.57 13.69 -41.59
C ALA A 504 -4.57 12.25 -41.07
N THR A 505 -4.50 12.08 -39.75
CA THR A 505 -4.44 10.76 -39.10
C THR A 505 -5.30 10.73 -37.83
N GLY A 506 -5.98 9.61 -37.56
CA GLY A 506 -6.74 9.43 -36.33
C GLY A 506 -7.66 8.21 -36.37
N PRO A 507 -8.21 7.77 -35.23
CA PRO A 507 -9.03 6.54 -35.15
C PRO A 507 -10.32 6.58 -35.98
N SER A 508 -10.80 7.77 -36.32
CA SER A 508 -12.03 8.00 -37.08
C SER A 508 -11.79 8.32 -38.57
N VAL A 509 -10.53 8.51 -39.00
CA VAL A 509 -10.20 8.99 -40.36
C VAL A 509 -10.10 7.82 -41.32
N GLU A 510 -10.80 7.91 -42.46
CA GLU A 510 -10.69 6.95 -43.57
C GLU A 510 -9.72 7.43 -44.65
N ASP A 511 -9.86 8.68 -45.08
CA ASP A 511 -9.20 9.27 -46.25
C ASP A 511 -9.16 10.80 -46.10
N PHE A 512 -8.24 11.46 -46.81
CA PHE A 512 -8.18 12.92 -46.85
C PHE A 512 -7.78 13.42 -48.24
N THR A 513 -8.41 14.52 -48.68
CA THR A 513 -8.17 15.14 -49.99
C THR A 513 -7.90 16.62 -49.82
N GLU A 514 -6.79 17.11 -50.39
CA GLU A 514 -6.49 18.54 -50.46
C GLU A 514 -7.03 19.14 -51.77
N GLU A 515 -7.76 20.25 -51.66
CA GLU A 515 -8.23 21.05 -52.77
C GLU A 515 -7.67 22.47 -52.69
N THR A 516 -7.31 23.07 -53.83
CA THR A 516 -6.88 24.48 -53.91
C THR A 516 -7.89 25.27 -54.73
N ALA A 517 -8.51 26.27 -54.11
CA ALA A 517 -9.46 27.17 -54.76
C ALA A 517 -8.77 28.18 -55.69
N ALA A 518 -9.54 28.78 -56.61
CA ALA A 518 -9.02 29.70 -57.62
C ALA A 518 -8.52 31.06 -57.05
N ASP A 519 -8.78 31.34 -55.77
CA ASP A 519 -8.25 32.48 -55.01
C ASP A 519 -6.93 32.15 -54.28
N GLY A 520 -6.49 30.90 -54.30
CA GLY A 520 -5.28 30.41 -53.60
C GLY A 520 -5.55 29.76 -52.23
N THR A 521 -6.79 29.72 -51.76
CA THR A 521 -7.16 29.06 -50.50
C THR A 521 -6.99 27.54 -50.62
N ARG A 522 -6.22 26.94 -49.72
CA ARG A 522 -6.03 25.48 -49.63
C ARG A 522 -6.95 24.90 -48.55
N THR A 523 -7.71 23.87 -48.91
CA THR A 523 -8.72 23.23 -48.05
C THR A 523 -8.43 21.73 -47.95
N LEU A 524 -8.37 21.21 -46.73
CA LEU A 524 -8.28 19.79 -46.43
C LEU A 524 -9.68 19.25 -46.12
N THR A 525 -10.20 18.36 -46.96
CA THR A 525 -11.41 17.59 -46.66
C THR A 525 -10.98 16.26 -46.05
N VAL A 526 -11.34 16.03 -44.78
CA VAL A 526 -11.04 14.80 -44.04
C VAL A 526 -12.32 13.98 -43.93
N LYS A 527 -12.30 12.73 -44.43
CA LYS A 527 -13.45 11.80 -44.42
C LYS A 527 -13.35 10.84 -43.24
N PHE A 528 -14.50 10.49 -42.67
CA PHE A 528 -14.61 9.61 -41.52
C PHE A 528 -15.17 8.24 -41.88
N SER A 529 -14.57 7.18 -41.35
CA SER A 529 -14.88 5.78 -41.73
C SER A 529 -16.29 5.32 -41.33
N ASN A 530 -16.96 6.11 -40.49
CA ASN A 530 -18.36 5.96 -40.08
C ASN A 530 -18.93 7.37 -39.86
N ARG A 531 -20.26 7.49 -39.85
CA ARG A 531 -20.96 8.71 -39.42
C ARG A 531 -20.52 9.08 -38.00
N ALA A 532 -19.82 10.20 -37.86
CA ALA A 532 -19.18 10.61 -36.62
C ALA A 532 -20.12 11.45 -35.75
N GLU A 533 -20.36 10.99 -34.52
CA GLU A 533 -21.26 11.62 -33.53
C GLU A 533 -20.64 11.67 -32.14
N GLY A 534 -21.11 12.61 -31.31
CA GLY A 534 -20.55 12.82 -29.98
C GLY A 534 -19.14 13.39 -30.07
N ARG A 535 -18.22 12.87 -29.26
CA ARG A 535 -16.82 13.36 -29.19
C ARG A 535 -15.86 12.43 -29.90
N PHE A 536 -15.04 13.00 -30.79
CA PHE A 536 -13.92 12.32 -31.43
C PHE A 536 -12.76 13.28 -31.67
N SER A 537 -11.59 12.75 -32.04
CA SER A 537 -10.41 13.57 -32.34
C SER A 537 -9.57 12.97 -33.45
N PHE A 538 -8.91 13.85 -34.21
CA PHE A 538 -7.90 13.49 -35.21
C PHE A 538 -6.75 14.51 -35.19
N GLN A 539 -5.66 14.18 -35.87
CA GLN A 539 -4.47 15.01 -35.96
C GLN A 539 -4.18 15.37 -37.43
N VAL A 540 -3.69 16.59 -37.65
CA VAL A 540 -3.16 17.05 -38.94
C VAL A 540 -1.74 17.54 -38.74
N THR A 541 -0.83 17.11 -39.60
CA THR A 541 0.59 17.51 -39.63
C THR A 541 0.93 18.29 -40.89
N GLY A 542 2.08 18.97 -40.89
CA GLY A 542 2.64 19.62 -42.08
C GLY A 542 4.04 20.20 -41.84
N ARG A 543 4.81 20.40 -42.91
CA ARG A 543 6.19 20.94 -42.87
C ARG A 543 6.40 22.06 -43.90
N LEU A 544 7.05 23.12 -43.46
CA LEU A 544 7.67 24.16 -44.27
C LEU A 544 9.19 24.01 -44.16
N VAL A 545 9.91 24.06 -45.27
CA VAL A 545 11.38 24.15 -45.29
C VAL A 545 11.76 25.64 -45.24
N ARG A 546 12.73 25.99 -44.38
CA ARG A 546 13.25 27.36 -44.22
C ARG A 546 14.50 27.53 -45.07
N ALA A 547 14.72 28.72 -45.62
CA ALA A 547 15.94 29.01 -46.38
C ALA A 547 17.06 29.49 -45.46
N ASN A 548 16.73 30.30 -44.45
CA ASN A 548 17.64 30.83 -43.45
C ASN A 548 17.09 30.59 -42.04
N ALA A 549 18.00 30.46 -41.07
CA ALA A 549 17.64 30.31 -39.66
C ALA A 549 16.82 31.48 -39.10
N GLU A 550 16.99 32.68 -39.67
CA GLU A 550 16.34 33.92 -39.22
C GLU A 550 15.04 34.28 -39.99
N ASP A 551 14.60 33.44 -40.93
CA ASP A 551 13.37 33.67 -41.70
C ASP A 551 12.14 33.80 -40.77
N ASP A 552 11.23 34.73 -41.04
CA ASP A 552 10.03 34.92 -40.22
C ASP A 552 9.09 33.70 -40.32
N ALA A 553 8.61 33.22 -39.17
CA ALA A 553 7.63 32.14 -39.08
C ALA A 553 6.23 32.70 -38.82
N THR A 554 5.35 32.55 -39.81
CA THR A 554 3.91 32.73 -39.65
C THR A 554 3.33 31.59 -38.82
N VAL A 555 2.66 31.91 -37.73
CA VAL A 555 2.01 30.93 -36.84
C VAL A 555 0.84 30.28 -37.58
N PRO A 556 0.75 28.94 -37.65
CA PRO A 556 -0.32 28.26 -38.36
C PRO A 556 -1.68 28.47 -37.67
N VAL A 557 -2.66 28.91 -38.46
CA VAL A 557 -4.06 29.12 -38.07
C VAL A 557 -4.94 28.23 -38.95
N PHE A 558 -5.90 27.55 -38.34
CA PHE A 558 -6.85 26.68 -39.03
C PHE A 558 -8.26 27.20 -38.75
N SER A 559 -9.03 27.49 -39.79
CA SER A 559 -10.47 27.71 -39.67
C SER A 559 -11.21 26.48 -40.22
N PRO A 560 -11.81 25.65 -39.36
CA PRO A 560 -12.80 24.66 -39.77
C PRO A 560 -13.99 25.36 -40.45
N LEU A 561 -14.54 24.72 -41.47
CA LEU A 561 -15.77 25.12 -42.15
C LEU A 561 -16.94 24.30 -41.61
N ASP A 562 -18.17 24.81 -41.76
CA ASP A 562 -19.41 24.14 -41.35
C ASP A 562 -19.49 23.85 -39.83
N VAL A 563 -18.86 24.72 -39.01
CA VAL A 563 -18.71 24.61 -37.56
C VAL A 563 -19.35 25.82 -36.86
N GLU A 564 -20.19 25.60 -35.84
CA GLU A 564 -20.90 26.67 -35.11
C GLU A 564 -19.95 27.42 -34.16
N ARG A 565 -19.00 26.72 -33.54
CA ARG A 565 -18.00 27.32 -32.67
C ARG A 565 -16.64 26.66 -32.82
N HIS A 566 -15.63 27.47 -33.08
CA HIS A 566 -14.23 27.08 -33.08
C HIS A 566 -13.42 27.90 -32.05
N GLU A 567 -12.57 27.23 -31.27
CA GLU A 567 -11.58 27.85 -30.40
C GLU A 567 -10.21 27.19 -30.60
N GLY A 568 -9.20 28.00 -30.94
CA GLY A 568 -7.87 27.54 -31.31
C GLY A 568 -6.82 27.95 -30.30
N LYS A 569 -5.89 27.02 -30.02
CA LYS A 569 -4.79 27.17 -29.07
C LYS A 569 -3.49 26.72 -29.75
N VAL A 570 -2.46 27.58 -29.73
CA VAL A 570 -1.17 27.30 -30.37
C VAL A 570 -0.05 27.44 -29.35
N GLY A 571 0.76 26.40 -29.21
CA GLY A 571 1.98 26.39 -28.43
C GLY A 571 3.20 26.32 -29.35
N LEU A 572 4.12 27.28 -29.22
CA LEU A 572 5.35 27.34 -30.02
C LEU A 572 6.51 26.67 -29.29
N GLU A 573 7.15 25.72 -29.96
CA GLU A 573 8.41 25.09 -29.57
C GLU A 573 9.51 25.60 -30.52
N ILE A 574 10.49 26.32 -30.01
CA ILE A 574 11.48 27.03 -30.84
C ILE A 574 12.87 26.50 -30.51
N HIS A 575 13.65 26.15 -31.54
CA HIS A 575 14.97 25.58 -31.35
C HIS A 575 15.90 26.52 -30.58
N THR A 576 16.69 25.96 -29.66
CA THR A 576 17.46 26.74 -28.67
C THR A 576 18.46 27.73 -29.26
N SER A 577 18.88 27.54 -30.53
CA SER A 577 19.74 28.44 -31.29
C SER A 577 19.08 29.78 -31.66
N LEU A 578 17.76 29.88 -31.58
CA LEU A 578 17.00 31.05 -32.02
C LEU A 578 16.57 31.89 -30.81
N ASP A 579 16.56 33.21 -30.97
CA ASP A 579 15.87 34.14 -30.08
C ASP A 579 14.59 34.65 -30.75
N PRO A 580 13.39 34.27 -30.26
CA PRO A 580 12.14 34.66 -30.88
C PRO A 580 11.69 36.06 -30.47
N ASN A 581 11.20 36.84 -31.43
CA ASN A 581 10.56 38.12 -31.21
C ASN A 581 9.25 38.21 -32.01
N THR A 582 8.14 38.48 -31.32
CA THR A 582 6.84 38.68 -31.98
C THR A 582 6.85 39.99 -32.77
N LYS A 583 6.92 39.89 -34.10
CA LYS A 583 6.88 41.04 -35.01
C LYS A 583 5.46 41.57 -35.20
N ASP A 584 4.50 40.66 -35.30
CA ASP A 584 3.06 40.94 -35.35
C ASP A 584 2.30 39.85 -34.58
N SER A 585 1.21 40.22 -33.90
CA SER A 585 0.30 39.26 -33.25
C SER A 585 -0.84 38.82 -34.16
N GLY A 586 -1.16 39.57 -35.21
CA GLY A 586 -2.44 39.43 -35.90
C GLY A 586 -3.60 39.51 -34.91
N ASP A 587 -4.60 38.64 -35.08
CA ASP A 587 -5.73 38.50 -34.15
C ASP A 587 -5.45 37.55 -32.96
N LEU A 588 -4.28 36.89 -32.94
CA LEU A 588 -3.94 35.91 -31.91
C LEU A 588 -3.65 36.60 -30.58
N ARG A 589 -4.35 36.17 -29.53
CA ARG A 589 -4.13 36.67 -28.16
C ARG A 589 -3.10 35.79 -27.48
N GLN A 590 -2.00 36.38 -27.03
CA GLN A 590 -0.99 35.68 -26.25
C GLN A 590 -1.60 35.09 -24.97
N GLN A 591 -1.17 33.89 -24.59
CA GLN A 591 -1.62 33.15 -23.41
C GLN A 591 -0.41 32.54 -22.70
N ASP A 592 -0.47 32.48 -21.37
CA ASP A 592 0.52 31.78 -20.54
C ASP A 592 0.59 30.30 -20.97
N VAL A 593 1.79 29.85 -21.31
CA VAL A 593 2.09 28.47 -21.73
C VAL A 593 1.61 27.44 -20.70
N SER A 594 1.66 27.77 -19.41
CA SER A 594 1.19 26.92 -18.31
C SER A 594 -0.30 26.60 -18.42
N LEU A 595 -1.09 27.47 -19.07
CA LEU A 595 -2.52 27.32 -19.30
C LEU A 595 -2.86 26.61 -20.62
N LEU A 596 -1.87 26.35 -21.48
CA LEU A 596 -2.04 25.56 -22.70
C LEU A 596 -1.88 24.06 -22.43
N GLY A 597 -1.15 23.67 -21.39
CA GLY A 597 -0.89 22.27 -21.05
C GLY A 597 -0.04 21.55 -22.09
N VAL A 598 0.65 20.50 -21.64
CA VAL A 598 1.37 19.56 -22.50
C VAL A 598 0.67 18.22 -22.34
N ALA A 599 0.20 17.65 -23.45
CA ALA A 599 -0.53 16.38 -23.43
C ALA A 599 0.45 15.21 -23.24
N THR A 600 0.90 15.03 -21.99
CA THR A 600 1.67 13.86 -21.55
C THR A 600 0.97 12.60 -22.05
N GLN A 601 1.71 11.71 -22.73
CA GLN A 601 1.10 10.54 -23.35
C GLN A 601 0.32 9.70 -22.33
N VAL A 602 -0.86 9.26 -22.76
CA VAL A 602 -1.78 8.47 -21.97
C VAL A 602 -1.07 7.20 -21.51
N GLN A 603 -1.02 7.03 -20.19
CA GLN A 603 -0.49 5.85 -19.50
C GLN A 603 -1.22 4.60 -20.04
N GLU A 604 -0.47 3.54 -20.38
CA GLU A 604 -1.02 2.38 -21.10
C GLU A 604 -2.31 1.85 -20.45
N PRO A 605 -3.38 1.62 -21.23
CA PRO A 605 -4.70 1.37 -20.67
C PRO A 605 -4.77 0.00 -19.98
N GLN A 606 -4.66 0.01 -18.65
CA GLN A 606 -5.16 -1.09 -17.84
C GLN A 606 -6.67 -1.23 -18.03
N GLN A 607 -7.15 -2.47 -18.05
CA GLN A 607 -8.45 -2.85 -18.61
C GLN A 607 -9.66 -2.22 -17.89
N GLN A 608 -10.17 -1.11 -18.42
CA GLN A 608 -11.49 -0.57 -18.10
C GLN A 608 -12.17 -0.08 -19.39
N GLU A 609 -13.36 -0.60 -19.68
CA GLU A 609 -14.17 -0.27 -20.87
C GLU A 609 -14.94 1.06 -20.70
N GLN A 610 -14.25 2.10 -20.22
CA GLN A 610 -14.76 3.47 -20.23
C GLN A 610 -14.11 4.24 -21.38
N ALA A 611 -14.92 5.02 -22.10
CA ALA A 611 -14.45 5.80 -23.24
C ALA A 611 -13.29 6.73 -22.81
N PRO A 612 -12.21 6.82 -23.60
CA PRO A 612 -11.02 7.56 -23.21
C PRO A 612 -11.36 9.03 -22.98
N ALA A 613 -10.93 9.57 -21.83
CA ALA A 613 -11.01 11.00 -21.58
C ALA A 613 -10.20 11.75 -22.66
N PRO A 614 -10.72 12.88 -23.20
CA PRO A 614 -10.01 13.63 -24.23
C PRO A 614 -8.64 14.09 -23.70
N ALA A 615 -7.59 13.83 -24.47
CA ALA A 615 -6.22 14.18 -24.09
C ALA A 615 -6.10 15.71 -23.93
N THR A 616 -5.86 16.19 -22.71
CA THR A 616 -5.85 17.63 -22.43
C THR A 616 -4.50 18.25 -22.78
N GLY A 617 -4.53 19.42 -23.45
CA GLY A 617 -3.33 20.19 -23.77
C GLY A 617 -2.77 19.98 -25.17
N ILE A 618 -1.70 20.73 -25.46
CA ILE A 618 -0.97 20.73 -26.74
C ILE A 618 -0.27 19.37 -26.92
N PRO A 619 -0.47 18.66 -28.05
CA PRO A 619 0.10 17.34 -28.31
C PRO A 619 1.64 17.37 -28.37
N GLY A 620 2.32 16.29 -27.94
CA GLY A 620 3.79 16.16 -27.91
C GLY A 620 4.42 16.54 -26.56
N ASN A 621 5.72 16.28 -26.37
CA ASN A 621 6.38 16.35 -25.04
C ASN A 621 7.40 17.50 -24.84
N GLY A 622 7.81 18.19 -25.91
CA GLY A 622 8.86 19.22 -25.83
C GLY A 622 8.43 20.55 -25.20
N PRO A 623 9.38 21.41 -24.78
CA PRO A 623 9.09 22.65 -24.05
C PRO A 623 8.53 23.75 -24.96
N LEU A 624 7.35 24.27 -24.59
CA LEU A 624 6.70 25.39 -25.25
C LEU A 624 7.21 26.72 -24.67
N GLN A 625 7.37 27.75 -25.51
CA GLN A 625 7.98 29.04 -25.14
C GLN A 625 7.02 30.22 -25.32
N ILE A 626 6.18 30.20 -26.35
CA ILE A 626 5.15 31.21 -26.61
C ILE A 626 3.81 30.50 -26.76
N GLY A 627 2.77 31.02 -26.11
CA GLY A 627 1.41 30.52 -26.22
C GLY A 627 0.47 31.55 -26.85
N PHE A 628 -0.45 31.09 -27.69
CA PHE A 628 -1.49 31.91 -28.32
C PHE A 628 -2.87 31.22 -28.27
N ARG A 629 -3.93 32.02 -28.38
CA ARG A 629 -5.29 31.57 -28.64
C ARG A 629 -6.03 32.47 -29.63
N TYR A 630 -6.95 31.89 -30.38
CA TYR A 630 -7.84 32.55 -31.35
C TYR A 630 -9.20 31.85 -31.40
N ARG A 631 -10.16 32.37 -32.19
CA ARG A 631 -11.52 31.81 -32.33
C ARG A 631 -12.04 32.04 -33.75
N GLY A 632 -12.42 30.97 -34.45
CA GLY A 632 -12.83 31.05 -35.85
C GLY A 632 -11.70 31.56 -36.75
N GLU A 633 -12.08 32.22 -37.84
CA GLU A 633 -11.15 32.88 -38.76
C GLU A 633 -10.40 34.03 -38.05
N ALA A 634 -9.06 34.06 -38.20
CA ALA A 634 -8.18 34.97 -37.49
C ALA A 634 -6.89 35.23 -38.31
N ALA A 635 -6.41 36.48 -38.36
CA ALA A 635 -5.12 36.78 -38.98
C ALA A 635 -3.96 36.18 -38.13
N PRO A 636 -3.02 35.43 -38.73
CA PRO A 636 -1.95 34.75 -38.00
C PRO A 636 -0.89 35.71 -37.44
N ALA A 637 -0.28 35.32 -36.32
CA ALA A 637 0.88 36.01 -35.76
C ALA A 637 2.16 35.74 -36.60
N VAL A 638 3.12 36.65 -36.54
CA VAL A 638 4.43 36.54 -37.21
C VAL A 638 5.54 36.66 -36.18
N ILE A 639 6.34 35.60 -36.04
CA ILE A 639 7.51 35.56 -35.16
C ILE A 639 8.77 35.69 -36.01
N GLY A 640 9.58 36.70 -35.73
CA GLY A 640 10.94 36.78 -36.27
C GLY A 640 11.97 36.20 -35.31
N PHE A 641 13.13 35.83 -35.84
CA PHE A 641 14.19 35.22 -35.05
C PHE A 641 15.52 35.93 -35.25
N LYS A 642 16.38 35.85 -34.25
CA LYS A 642 17.83 36.08 -34.37
C LYS A 642 18.57 34.81 -34.03
N LEU A 643 19.70 34.55 -34.68
CA LEU A 643 20.62 33.49 -34.26
C LEU A 643 21.36 33.93 -32.99
N LYS A 644 21.45 33.05 -32.00
CA LYS A 644 22.23 33.26 -30.78
C LYS A 644 23.69 32.90 -30.98
N GLU A 645 24.58 33.70 -30.38
CA GLU A 645 26.02 33.43 -30.35
C GLU A 645 26.35 32.12 -29.63
N PRO A 646 27.42 31.40 -30.03
CA PRO A 646 27.80 30.15 -29.41
C PRO A 646 28.29 30.35 -27.97
N GLN A 647 27.60 29.78 -26.98
CA GLN A 647 28.07 29.79 -25.60
C GLN A 647 28.74 28.46 -25.26
N VAL A 648 30.08 28.43 -25.28
CA VAL A 648 30.87 27.27 -24.87
C VAL A 648 31.08 27.30 -23.35
N ASN A 649 30.70 26.22 -22.66
CA ASN A 649 31.04 25.97 -21.26
C ASN A 649 31.90 24.71 -21.17
N ALA A 650 32.77 24.56 -20.15
CA ALA A 650 33.63 23.38 -20.01
C ALA A 650 33.72 22.86 -18.56
N GLU A 651 33.76 21.54 -18.41
CA GLU A 651 34.04 20.84 -17.15
C GLU A 651 35.32 19.99 -17.32
N VAL A 652 36.38 20.29 -16.56
CA VAL A 652 37.73 19.72 -16.76
C VAL A 652 38.08 18.71 -15.66
N PHE A 653 38.26 17.46 -16.05
CA PHE A 653 38.59 16.34 -15.19
C PHE A 653 40.08 16.01 -15.27
N THR A 654 40.85 16.45 -14.27
CA THR A 654 42.30 16.23 -14.18
C THR A 654 42.61 15.03 -13.30
N SER A 655 43.43 14.10 -13.77
CA SER A 655 44.00 13.03 -12.95
C SER A 655 45.53 13.06 -12.98
N ILE A 656 46.13 12.96 -11.79
CA ILE A 656 47.57 12.79 -11.59
C ILE A 656 47.79 11.40 -11.01
N GLU A 657 48.39 10.49 -11.77
CA GLU A 657 48.81 9.16 -11.28
C GLU A 657 50.33 9.18 -11.02
N VAL A 658 50.73 9.19 -9.76
CA VAL A 658 52.15 9.09 -9.36
C VAL A 658 52.51 7.62 -9.14
N ARG A 659 53.31 7.05 -10.05
CA ARG A 659 53.74 5.65 -10.03
C ARG A 659 55.23 5.53 -9.73
N GLU A 660 55.70 4.34 -9.38
CA GLU A 660 57.13 4.08 -9.03
C GLU A 660 58.15 4.65 -10.02
N GLN A 661 57.82 4.65 -11.32
CA GLN A 661 58.76 4.99 -12.40
C GLN A 661 58.30 6.18 -13.25
N LEU A 662 57.03 6.56 -13.20
CA LEU A 662 56.45 7.63 -14.02
C LEU A 662 55.30 8.35 -13.33
N ILE A 663 55.05 9.57 -13.76
CA ILE A 663 53.92 10.41 -13.39
C ILE A 663 53.08 10.57 -14.65
N ARG A 664 51.80 10.19 -14.58
CA ARG A 664 50.84 10.34 -15.68
C ARG A 664 49.84 11.43 -15.35
N TYR A 665 49.81 12.46 -16.17
CA TYR A 665 48.76 13.47 -16.19
C TYR A 665 47.74 13.13 -17.29
N ARG A 666 46.46 13.29 -16.97
CA ARG A 666 45.37 13.27 -17.93
C ARG A 666 44.41 14.41 -17.62
N TRP A 667 44.00 15.16 -18.64
CA TRP A 667 42.93 16.13 -18.57
C TRP A 667 41.85 15.70 -19.57
N THR A 668 40.66 15.35 -19.09
CA THR A 668 39.49 15.12 -19.95
C THR A 668 38.59 16.35 -19.84
N ILE A 669 38.36 17.02 -20.97
CA ILE A 669 37.67 18.30 -21.07
C ILE A 669 36.30 18.07 -21.71
N ASP A 670 35.25 18.21 -20.91
CA ASP A 670 33.85 18.09 -21.35
C ASP A 670 33.33 19.46 -21.78
N TYR A 671 33.46 19.78 -23.07
CA TYR A 671 32.83 20.96 -23.64
C TYR A 671 31.32 20.75 -23.80
N ARG A 672 30.54 21.78 -23.45
CA ARG A 672 29.10 21.90 -23.71
C ARG A 672 28.87 23.16 -24.52
N VAL A 673 28.72 22.99 -25.84
CA VAL A 673 28.46 24.06 -26.80
C VAL A 673 26.96 24.31 -26.88
N LEU A 674 26.51 25.48 -26.42
CA LEU A 674 25.12 25.90 -26.45
C LEU A 674 24.87 26.89 -27.59
N TYR A 675 23.60 26.97 -28.01
CA TYR A 675 23.06 27.90 -29.01
C TYR A 675 23.54 27.71 -30.45
N ALA A 676 24.84 27.85 -30.75
CA ALA A 676 25.37 27.71 -32.11
C ALA A 676 26.56 26.73 -32.14
N GLY A 677 26.72 25.99 -33.24
CA GLY A 677 27.76 24.98 -33.36
C GLY A 677 29.16 25.57 -33.58
N VAL A 678 30.15 25.04 -32.87
CA VAL A 678 31.57 25.46 -32.91
C VAL A 678 32.42 24.33 -33.48
N ASP A 679 33.42 24.67 -34.30
CA ASP A 679 34.37 23.73 -34.93
C ASP A 679 35.80 23.86 -34.38
N THR A 680 36.11 24.88 -33.59
CA THR A 680 37.46 25.19 -33.11
C THR A 680 37.46 25.35 -31.59
N PHE A 681 38.32 24.59 -30.90
CA PHE A 681 38.49 24.68 -29.44
C PHE A 681 39.94 25.07 -29.11
N VAL A 682 40.13 26.17 -28.39
CA VAL A 682 41.45 26.74 -28.10
C VAL A 682 41.80 26.56 -26.62
N PHE A 683 43.04 26.15 -26.34
CA PHE A 683 43.56 26.08 -24.97
C PHE A 683 45.02 26.50 -24.89
N SER A 684 45.41 27.00 -23.71
CA SER A 684 46.78 27.37 -23.39
C SER A 684 47.49 26.28 -22.59
N LEU A 685 48.78 26.10 -22.84
CA LEU A 685 49.66 25.14 -22.13
C LEU A 685 51.06 25.72 -21.93
N PRO A 686 51.85 25.26 -20.94
CA PRO A 686 53.24 25.67 -20.77
C PRO A 686 54.09 25.12 -21.91
N GLU A 687 54.99 25.93 -22.45
CA GLU A 687 55.91 25.52 -23.53
C GLU A 687 56.76 24.30 -23.13
N SER A 688 57.05 24.16 -21.83
CA SER A 688 57.80 23.03 -21.26
C SER A 688 57.12 21.66 -21.35
N ILE A 689 55.86 21.55 -21.80
CA ILE A 689 55.19 20.26 -22.05
C ILE A 689 54.72 20.06 -23.51
N ALA A 690 54.96 21.05 -24.40
CA ALA A 690 54.34 21.09 -25.72
C ALA A 690 54.78 19.97 -26.67
N ASP A 691 55.99 19.44 -26.51
CA ASP A 691 56.50 18.34 -27.35
C ASP A 691 55.97 16.96 -26.91
N ASP A 692 55.74 16.78 -25.61
CA ASP A 692 55.31 15.50 -25.01
C ASP A 692 53.77 15.33 -24.97
N LEU A 693 53.01 16.45 -24.97
CA LEU A 693 51.56 16.44 -24.78
C LEU A 693 50.82 15.78 -25.95
N ARG A 694 50.05 14.74 -25.64
CA ARG A 694 49.20 14.00 -26.59
C ARG A 694 47.76 14.47 -26.49
N VAL A 695 47.13 14.66 -27.64
CA VAL A 695 45.72 15.06 -27.79
C VAL A 695 44.97 13.93 -28.47
N ASP A 696 43.82 13.54 -27.90
CA ASP A 696 42.88 12.59 -28.47
C ASP A 696 41.45 13.14 -28.36
N GLY A 697 40.61 12.84 -29.35
CA GLY A 697 39.27 13.40 -29.48
C GLY A 697 38.60 13.02 -30.79
N THR A 698 37.27 12.90 -30.77
CA THR A 698 36.52 12.53 -31.97
C THR A 698 36.48 13.67 -32.99
N LEU A 699 36.29 13.35 -34.28
CA LEU A 699 36.08 14.30 -35.37
C LEU A 699 37.18 15.37 -35.58
N ILE A 700 38.35 15.25 -34.94
CA ILE A 700 39.49 16.15 -35.18
C ILE A 700 39.89 16.07 -36.67
N LYS A 701 40.10 17.25 -37.25
CA LYS A 701 40.64 17.48 -38.59
C LYS A 701 42.12 17.82 -38.50
N GLU A 702 42.46 18.75 -37.61
CA GLU A 702 43.77 19.39 -37.52
C GLU A 702 44.00 19.91 -36.09
N ILE A 703 45.27 20.05 -35.68
CA ILE A 703 45.66 20.68 -34.42
C ILE A 703 46.74 21.71 -34.76
N ASP A 704 46.36 22.99 -34.70
CA ASP A 704 47.30 24.11 -34.81
C ASP A 704 48.06 24.22 -33.48
N LYS A 705 49.40 24.19 -33.56
CA LYS A 705 50.30 24.12 -32.40
C LYS A 705 50.98 25.45 -32.04
N ASP A 706 50.80 26.48 -32.85
CA ASP A 706 51.35 27.82 -32.64
C ASP A 706 50.26 28.87 -32.92
N HIS A 707 49.06 28.58 -32.42
CA HIS A 707 47.85 29.34 -32.74
C HIS A 707 47.95 30.79 -32.28
N THR A 708 47.66 31.72 -33.18
CA THR A 708 47.61 33.15 -32.86
C THR A 708 46.15 33.59 -32.91
N PRO A 709 45.56 34.09 -31.80
CA PRO A 709 44.16 34.47 -31.78
C PRO A 709 43.91 35.62 -32.77
N GLU A 710 42.86 35.49 -33.58
CA GLU A 710 42.48 36.51 -34.55
C GLU A 710 41.97 37.76 -33.80
N ALA A 711 42.43 38.95 -34.22
CA ALA A 711 42.05 40.19 -33.57
C ALA A 711 40.55 40.46 -33.80
N ALA A 712 39.81 40.73 -32.73
CA ALA A 712 38.38 41.00 -32.79
C ALA A 712 38.06 42.11 -33.81
N PRO A 713 37.00 41.98 -34.63
CA PRO A 713 36.68 42.93 -35.69
C PRO A 713 36.36 44.32 -35.12
N GLU A 714 36.93 45.37 -35.72
CA GLU A 714 36.69 46.76 -35.33
C GLU A 714 35.23 47.19 -35.63
N GLY A 715 34.32 47.00 -34.67
CA GLY A 715 32.91 47.36 -34.83
C GLY A 715 32.13 47.53 -33.53
N ASP A 716 32.11 46.51 -32.66
CA ASP A 716 31.14 46.42 -31.58
C ASP A 716 31.62 47.08 -30.27
N ALA A 717 31.09 48.27 -30.00
CA ALA A 717 31.43 49.07 -28.82
C ALA A 717 31.02 48.44 -27.47
N ASP A 718 30.07 47.50 -27.48
CA ASP A 718 29.61 46.77 -26.29
C ASP A 718 30.44 45.50 -25.99
N ALA A 719 31.32 45.08 -26.91
CA ALA A 719 32.22 43.92 -26.74
C ALA A 719 33.52 44.24 -25.95
N ALA A 720 33.56 45.39 -25.27
CA ALA A 720 34.77 45.93 -24.63
C ALA A 720 35.18 45.23 -23.30
N ASP A 721 34.26 44.48 -22.66
CA ASP A 721 34.49 43.84 -21.36
C ASP A 721 34.99 42.38 -21.43
N THR A 722 35.03 41.77 -22.61
CA THR A 722 35.76 40.51 -22.85
C THR A 722 37.26 40.78 -22.87
N VAL A 723 37.83 40.95 -21.67
CA VAL A 723 39.27 41.08 -21.44
C VAL A 723 39.99 39.87 -22.05
N ALA A 724 40.72 40.09 -23.14
CA ALA A 724 41.62 39.10 -23.70
C ALA A 724 42.63 38.67 -22.63
N THR A 725 42.46 37.44 -22.11
CA THR A 725 43.24 36.93 -20.98
C THR A 725 44.73 37.01 -21.31
N PRO A 726 45.54 37.83 -20.61
CA PRO A 726 46.94 38.01 -20.95
C PRO A 726 47.68 36.69 -20.72
N LEU A 727 48.22 36.13 -21.80
CA LEU A 727 48.81 34.79 -21.79
C LEU A 727 49.96 34.72 -20.76
N PRO A 728 50.01 33.68 -19.89
CA PRO A 728 51.11 33.51 -18.96
C PRO A 728 52.45 33.43 -19.69
N ALA A 729 53.48 34.08 -19.15
CA ALA A 729 54.79 34.12 -19.79
C ALA A 729 55.40 32.71 -19.90
N GLY A 730 55.62 32.23 -21.13
CA GLY A 730 56.07 30.86 -21.39
C GLY A 730 54.96 29.86 -21.69
N HIS A 731 53.73 30.31 -21.97
CA HIS A 731 52.66 29.46 -22.51
C HIS A 731 52.54 29.58 -24.03
N LYS A 732 52.06 28.52 -24.68
CA LYS A 732 51.60 28.48 -26.08
C LYS A 732 50.08 28.27 -26.14
N LEU A 733 49.48 28.66 -27.26
CA LEU A 733 48.08 28.37 -27.59
C LEU A 733 48.01 27.26 -28.65
N TRP A 734 47.21 26.24 -28.40
CA TRP A 734 46.86 25.21 -29.37
C TRP A 734 45.37 25.31 -29.71
N ALA A 735 45.03 25.15 -30.98
CA ALA A 735 43.64 25.12 -31.47
C ALA A 735 43.34 23.75 -32.10
N VAL A 736 42.35 23.05 -31.56
CA VAL A 736 41.84 21.79 -32.08
C VAL A 736 40.69 22.10 -33.03
N ILE A 737 40.91 21.85 -34.31
CA ILE A 737 39.96 22.13 -35.39
C ILE A 737 39.28 20.83 -35.79
N LEU A 738 37.95 20.83 -35.79
CA LEU A 738 37.11 19.69 -36.13
C LEU A 738 36.76 19.66 -37.63
N ARG A 739 36.18 18.54 -38.07
CA ARG A 739 35.67 18.36 -39.45
C ARG A 739 34.35 19.08 -39.69
N ASP A 740 33.49 19.09 -38.68
CA ASP A 740 32.13 19.62 -38.71
C ASP A 740 31.86 20.42 -37.43
N LYS A 741 31.03 21.47 -37.51
CA LYS A 741 30.60 22.24 -36.33
C LYS A 741 29.78 21.37 -35.37
N ARG A 742 30.11 21.43 -34.08
CA ARG A 742 29.48 20.65 -33.00
C ARG A 742 28.64 21.54 -32.10
N MET A 743 27.41 21.11 -31.83
CA MET A 743 26.55 21.62 -30.76
C MET A 743 26.31 20.50 -29.75
N GLY A 744 26.04 20.82 -28.49
CA GLY A 744 25.92 19.84 -27.41
C GLY A 744 27.27 19.46 -26.82
N SER A 745 27.44 18.20 -26.43
CA SER A 745 28.65 17.70 -25.79
C SER A 745 29.78 17.35 -26.78
N TYR A 746 31.00 17.72 -26.42
CA TYR A 746 32.23 17.30 -27.06
C TYR A 746 33.31 17.02 -26.02
N GLU A 747 33.91 15.82 -26.06
CA GLU A 747 34.98 15.40 -25.15
C GLU A 747 36.34 15.48 -25.86
N LEU A 748 37.30 16.12 -25.20
CA LEU A 748 38.70 16.20 -25.63
C LEU A 748 39.61 15.68 -24.50
N THR A 749 40.45 14.69 -24.77
CA THR A 749 41.39 14.14 -23.77
C THR A 749 42.82 14.50 -24.10
N LEU A 750 43.50 15.15 -23.14
CA LEU A 750 44.91 15.48 -23.15
C LEU A 750 45.67 14.52 -22.22
N SER A 751 46.87 14.07 -22.59
CA SER A 751 47.68 13.19 -21.75
C SER A 751 49.18 13.40 -21.88
N LEU A 752 49.88 13.26 -20.75
CA LEU A 752 51.32 13.48 -20.61
C LEU A 752 51.90 12.46 -19.61
N ASP A 753 52.85 11.64 -20.06
CA ASP A 753 53.62 10.73 -19.20
C ASP A 753 55.04 11.29 -19.02
N ARG A 754 55.50 11.47 -17.78
CA ARG A 754 56.89 11.87 -17.45
C ARG A 754 57.56 10.86 -16.52
N PRO A 755 58.86 10.56 -16.64
CA PRO A 755 59.54 9.68 -15.71
C PRO A 755 59.69 10.34 -14.33
N LEU A 756 59.52 9.57 -13.25
CA LEU A 756 59.62 10.11 -11.87
C LEU A 756 61.04 10.66 -11.56
N SER A 757 62.07 10.22 -12.29
CA SER A 757 63.44 10.72 -12.19
C SER A 757 63.65 12.15 -12.68
N GLU A 758 62.69 12.76 -13.36
CA GLU A 758 62.73 14.17 -13.78
C GLU A 758 62.08 15.12 -12.75
N ALA A 759 61.45 14.58 -11.71
CA ALA A 759 61.00 15.36 -10.56
C ALA A 759 62.21 15.84 -9.74
N GLU A 760 62.19 17.09 -9.24
CA GLU A 760 63.33 17.65 -8.50
C GLU A 760 63.61 16.86 -7.21
N ILE A 761 64.84 16.36 -7.06
CA ILE A 761 65.31 15.65 -5.87
C ILE A 761 65.86 16.67 -4.87
N THR A 762 65.10 16.97 -3.81
CA THR A 762 65.50 17.95 -2.77
C THR A 762 66.53 17.41 -1.79
N GLY A 763 67.78 17.27 -2.25
CA GLY A 763 68.94 16.91 -1.43
C GLY A 763 69.50 18.08 -0.62
N SER A 764 68.86 18.45 0.49
CA SER A 764 69.39 19.46 1.44
C SER A 764 69.11 19.09 2.91
N ALA A 765 70.06 19.39 3.79
CA ALA A 765 70.15 18.80 5.13
C ALA A 765 69.10 19.34 6.14
N PRO A 766 68.67 18.53 7.13
CA PRO A 766 67.80 18.99 8.21
C PRO A 766 68.52 20.02 9.10
N THR A 767 67.77 21.08 9.47
CA THR A 767 68.20 22.03 10.51
C THR A 767 68.09 21.34 11.89
N PRO A 768 69.07 21.49 12.80
CA PRO A 768 69.04 20.81 14.09
C PRO A 768 67.92 21.33 15.00
N ALA A 769 66.94 20.46 15.27
CA ALA A 769 65.98 20.57 16.35
C ALA A 769 66.57 20.00 17.67
N PRO A 770 66.01 20.31 18.86
CA PRO A 770 66.73 20.14 20.13
C PRO A 770 66.92 18.68 20.57
N GLU A 771 67.96 18.47 21.38
CA GLU A 771 68.33 17.19 21.99
C GLU A 771 67.16 16.60 22.81
N GLY A 772 66.63 15.43 22.42
CA GLY A 772 65.51 14.83 23.18
C GLY A 772 64.92 13.51 22.70
N GLU A 773 65.06 13.12 21.42
CA GLU A 773 64.44 11.88 20.90
C GLU A 773 65.32 11.15 19.88
N SER A 774 65.16 9.82 19.79
CA SER A 774 66.03 8.93 19.01
C SER A 774 65.64 8.88 17.53
N SER A 775 66.38 9.60 16.70
CA SER A 775 66.17 9.65 15.25
C SER A 775 66.65 8.39 14.51
N GLU A 776 65.77 7.41 14.34
CA GLU A 776 65.82 6.43 13.24
C GLU A 776 64.97 6.88 12.04
N ALA A 777 65.13 8.16 11.64
CA ALA A 777 64.54 8.67 10.41
C ALA A 777 65.27 8.10 9.18
N ALA A 778 64.56 7.32 8.36
CA ALA A 778 65.13 6.65 7.19
C ALA A 778 65.55 7.62 6.07
N LYS A 779 66.52 7.20 5.25
CA LYS A 779 66.99 7.97 4.08
C LYS A 779 66.07 7.79 2.87
N GLY A 780 64.84 8.28 2.97
CA GLY A 780 63.92 8.36 1.84
C GLY A 780 64.49 9.20 0.69
N GLN A 781 64.11 8.87 -0.54
CA GLN A 781 64.25 9.79 -1.68
C GLN A 781 62.97 10.62 -1.80
N HIS A 782 63.12 11.94 -1.85
CA HIS A 782 62.02 12.90 -1.96
C HIS A 782 61.97 13.46 -3.38
N PHE A 783 60.77 13.56 -3.95
CA PHE A 783 60.49 14.05 -5.30
C PHE A 783 59.45 15.17 -5.24
N LYS A 784 59.64 16.25 -6.01
CA LYS A 784 58.64 17.31 -6.17
C LYS A 784 57.91 17.21 -7.50
N ILE A 785 56.58 17.22 -7.44
CA ILE A 785 55.68 16.98 -8.57
C ILE A 785 54.67 18.14 -8.65
N GLY A 786 54.86 19.05 -9.61
CA GLY A 786 53.94 20.14 -9.89
C GLY A 786 52.98 19.81 -11.04
N LEU A 787 51.69 20.10 -10.88
CA LEU A 787 50.68 20.00 -11.94
C LEU A 787 50.92 21.07 -13.02
N PRO A 788 51.11 20.70 -14.30
CA PRO A 788 51.13 21.68 -15.40
C PRO A 788 49.76 22.34 -15.57
N GLU A 789 49.72 23.67 -15.61
CA GLU A 789 48.48 24.44 -15.81
C GLU A 789 48.06 24.43 -17.29
N ILE A 790 46.91 23.80 -17.57
CA ILE A 790 46.17 23.97 -18.82
C ILE A 790 44.94 24.82 -18.50
N ALA A 791 44.70 25.86 -19.30
CA ALA A 791 43.58 26.79 -19.14
C ALA A 791 42.93 27.06 -20.50
N LEU A 792 41.61 27.04 -20.57
CA LEU A 792 40.87 27.11 -21.83
C LEU A 792 40.65 28.55 -22.28
N VAL A 793 40.44 28.72 -23.59
CA VAL A 793 40.25 30.04 -24.24
C VAL A 793 38.93 30.04 -24.99
N ASP A 794 38.28 31.20 -25.06
CA ASP A 794 36.94 31.42 -25.65
C ASP A 794 35.82 30.56 -25.02
N VAL A 795 36.04 30.13 -23.77
CA VAL A 795 35.05 29.42 -22.94
C VAL A 795 34.38 30.42 -21.98
N PHE A 796 33.06 30.56 -22.07
CA PHE A 796 32.23 31.42 -21.21
C PHE A 796 32.34 31.06 -19.72
N ARG A 797 32.51 29.77 -19.43
CA ARG A 797 32.71 29.28 -18.06
C ARG A 797 33.48 27.95 -18.04
N GLU A 798 34.65 27.99 -17.42
CA GLU A 798 35.44 26.81 -17.06
C GLU A 798 35.24 26.47 -15.56
N THR A 799 35.17 25.18 -15.26
CA THR A 799 35.23 24.62 -13.90
C THR A 799 35.91 23.26 -13.97
N GLY A 800 36.58 22.81 -12.90
CA GLY A 800 37.24 21.50 -12.95
C GLY A 800 37.45 20.82 -11.61
N GLN A 801 37.86 19.56 -11.70
CA GLN A 801 38.24 18.69 -10.58
C GLN A 801 39.63 18.12 -10.82
N VAL A 802 40.39 17.90 -9.73
CA VAL A 802 41.72 17.29 -9.76
C VAL A 802 41.75 16.11 -8.79
N ALA A 803 42.10 14.92 -9.27
CA ALA A 803 42.25 13.71 -8.46
C ALA A 803 43.68 13.18 -8.52
N VAL A 804 44.31 13.03 -7.36
CA VAL A 804 45.66 12.48 -7.21
C VAL A 804 45.57 11.02 -6.75
N VAL A 805 46.21 10.13 -7.51
CA VAL A 805 46.37 8.71 -7.24
C VAL A 805 47.86 8.42 -7.07
N LYS A 806 48.22 7.52 -6.15
CA LYS A 806 49.60 7.10 -5.92
C LYS A 806 49.70 5.57 -5.90
N ASP A 807 50.86 5.02 -6.24
CA ASP A 807 51.19 3.63 -5.92
C ASP A 807 51.33 3.44 -4.38
N ASP A 808 51.17 2.21 -3.88
CA ASP A 808 51.11 1.93 -2.43
C ASP A 808 52.41 2.24 -1.69
N ASN A 809 53.57 1.99 -2.30
CA ASN A 809 54.90 2.22 -1.72
C ASN A 809 55.41 3.66 -1.83
N LEU A 810 54.59 4.58 -2.34
CA LEU A 810 54.84 6.02 -2.30
C LEU A 810 54.01 6.68 -1.19
N GLU A 811 54.50 7.76 -0.61
CA GLU A 811 53.78 8.56 0.37
C GLU A 811 53.81 10.03 -0.06
N ILE A 812 52.67 10.74 0.06
CA ILE A 812 52.60 12.17 -0.22
C ILE A 812 52.73 12.91 1.11
N LEU A 813 53.92 13.46 1.36
CA LEU A 813 54.29 14.13 2.60
C LEU A 813 53.65 15.51 2.73
N ASN A 814 53.46 16.21 1.60
CA ASN A 814 52.93 17.56 1.56
C ASN A 814 52.23 17.84 0.23
N ALA A 815 51.24 18.75 0.23
CA ALA A 815 50.49 19.16 -0.95
C ALA A 815 50.13 20.65 -0.85
N ASN A 816 50.84 21.50 -1.60
CA ASN A 816 50.59 22.94 -1.65
C ASN A 816 49.67 23.25 -2.83
N ALA A 817 48.48 23.80 -2.57
CA ALA A 817 47.44 23.98 -3.56
C ALA A 817 47.03 25.46 -3.69
N THR A 818 47.04 25.98 -4.93
CA THR A 818 46.66 27.37 -5.27
C THR A 818 45.41 27.36 -6.14
N ALA A 819 44.43 28.20 -5.81
CA ALA A 819 43.09 28.30 -6.43
C ALA A 819 42.22 27.02 -6.40
N LEU A 820 42.73 25.93 -5.82
CA LEU A 820 42.07 24.65 -5.62
C LEU A 820 41.44 24.55 -4.22
N GLU A 821 40.21 24.05 -4.15
CA GLU A 821 39.46 23.79 -2.92
C GLU A 821 39.39 22.26 -2.70
N PRO A 822 39.84 21.71 -1.55
CA PRO A 822 39.79 20.26 -1.30
C PRO A 822 38.35 19.75 -1.17
N ILE A 823 38.15 18.47 -1.52
CA ILE A 823 36.87 17.74 -1.43
C ILE A 823 37.09 16.29 -0.97
N ASP A 824 36.03 15.63 -0.50
CA ASP A 824 36.03 14.17 -0.33
C ASP A 824 36.16 13.49 -1.72
N PRO A 825 36.96 12.42 -1.90
CA PRO A 825 37.01 11.67 -3.15
C PRO A 825 35.65 11.19 -3.69
N LYS A 826 34.61 11.08 -2.84
CA LYS A 826 33.22 10.76 -3.24
C LYS A 826 32.47 11.92 -3.91
N GLU A 827 32.99 13.15 -3.84
CA GLU A 827 32.47 14.31 -4.59
C GLU A 827 33.02 14.39 -6.03
N LEU A 828 33.98 13.52 -6.38
CA LEU A 828 34.51 13.42 -7.74
C LEU A 828 33.44 12.91 -8.73
N ARG A 829 33.56 13.36 -9.98
CA ARG A 829 32.63 13.06 -11.08
C ARG A 829 33.39 12.54 -12.30
N GLY A 830 32.64 12.04 -13.28
CA GLY A 830 33.20 11.43 -14.48
C GLY A 830 34.14 10.26 -14.13
N GLY A 831 35.18 10.07 -14.94
CA GLY A 831 36.18 9.00 -14.75
C GLY A 831 37.14 9.19 -13.57
N LEU A 832 37.00 10.24 -12.74
CA LEU A 832 37.86 10.47 -11.58
C LEU A 832 37.42 9.71 -10.32
N ALA A 833 36.14 9.32 -10.22
CA ALA A 833 35.59 8.62 -9.07
C ALA A 833 36.00 7.13 -9.08
N ARG A 834 37.17 6.84 -8.49
CA ARG A 834 37.74 5.48 -8.39
C ARG A 834 38.43 5.22 -7.05
N GLU A 835 38.60 3.95 -6.71
CA GLU A 835 39.43 3.55 -5.57
C GLU A 835 40.89 3.96 -5.79
N GLY A 836 41.63 4.20 -4.70
CA GLY A 836 43.04 4.64 -4.74
C GLY A 836 43.26 6.15 -4.92
N VAL A 837 42.21 6.97 -5.04
CA VAL A 837 42.34 8.44 -4.97
C VAL A 837 42.71 8.86 -3.54
N PHE A 838 43.85 9.54 -3.42
CA PHE A 838 44.44 9.98 -2.14
C PHE A 838 44.14 11.46 -1.83
N LEU A 839 44.11 12.33 -2.85
CA LEU A 839 43.68 13.72 -2.72
C LEU A 839 42.69 14.07 -3.83
N ALA A 840 41.68 14.86 -3.50
CA ALA A 840 40.69 15.37 -4.44
C ALA A 840 40.47 16.87 -4.22
N TYR A 841 40.39 17.63 -5.33
CA TYR A 841 40.20 19.08 -5.33
C TYR A 841 39.20 19.51 -6.42
N LYS A 842 38.66 20.72 -6.28
CA LYS A 842 37.87 21.43 -7.31
C LYS A 842 38.38 22.85 -7.52
N TYR A 843 38.24 23.41 -8.72
CA TYR A 843 38.55 24.80 -9.03
C TYR A 843 37.48 25.48 -9.90
N ARG A 844 37.52 26.81 -9.95
CA ARG A 844 36.58 27.68 -10.69
C ARG A 844 37.23 28.95 -11.27
N ARG A 845 38.57 29.04 -11.25
CA ARG A 845 39.36 30.19 -11.73
C ARG A 845 40.83 29.79 -11.90
N HIS A 846 41.50 30.54 -12.77
CA HIS A 846 42.95 30.51 -12.97
C HIS A 846 43.62 31.74 -12.31
N PRO A 847 44.94 31.74 -12.09
CA PRO A 847 45.85 30.59 -12.25
C PRO A 847 45.66 29.56 -11.12
N LEU A 848 45.86 28.28 -11.44
CA LEU A 848 45.85 27.14 -10.52
C LEU A 848 47.22 26.47 -10.47
N ALA A 849 47.59 25.94 -9.31
CA ALA A 849 48.82 25.16 -9.13
C ALA A 849 48.64 24.13 -8.02
N LEU A 850 49.30 22.97 -8.16
CA LEU A 850 49.33 21.91 -7.16
C LEU A 850 50.73 21.30 -7.13
N ASP A 851 51.47 21.56 -6.05
CA ASP A 851 52.80 21.01 -5.81
C ASP A 851 52.74 19.91 -4.75
N LEU A 852 53.10 18.69 -5.13
CA LEU A 852 53.14 17.51 -4.27
C LEU A 852 54.59 17.19 -3.89
N GLU A 853 54.84 16.90 -2.62
CA GLU A 853 56.10 16.32 -2.15
C GLU A 853 55.89 14.83 -1.86
N VAL A 854 56.66 13.97 -2.52
CA VAL A 854 56.46 12.51 -2.51
C VAL A 854 57.72 11.78 -2.08
N SER A 855 57.60 10.85 -1.13
CA SER A 855 58.65 9.92 -0.69
C SER A 855 58.38 8.49 -1.17
N ARG A 856 59.43 7.65 -1.15
CA ARG A 856 59.33 6.19 -1.36
C ARG A 856 59.64 5.45 -0.07
N ASN A 857 58.78 4.48 0.27
CA ASN A 857 58.86 3.67 1.48
C ASN A 857 59.71 2.40 1.28
N GLU A 858 60.26 1.87 2.37
CA GLU A 858 61.10 0.67 2.39
C GLU A 858 60.28 -0.57 2.80
N PHE A 859 60.54 -1.72 2.17
CA PHE A 859 59.69 -2.91 2.32
C PHE A 859 60.02 -3.72 3.58
N LEU A 860 59.01 -3.95 4.43
CA LEU A 860 59.06 -4.93 5.51
C LEU A 860 58.88 -6.37 4.96
N ALA A 861 59.45 -7.35 5.67
CA ALA A 861 59.41 -8.76 5.26
C ALA A 861 58.01 -9.38 5.45
N VAL A 862 57.48 -10.02 4.40
CA VAL A 862 56.12 -10.61 4.41
C VAL A 862 56.08 -11.87 5.28
N PRO A 863 55.11 -12.02 6.20
CA PRO A 863 54.98 -13.21 7.05
C PRO A 863 54.66 -14.47 6.24
N GLN A 864 55.47 -15.52 6.44
CA GLN A 864 55.39 -16.79 5.69
C GLN A 864 54.26 -17.74 6.16
N ALA A 865 53.72 -17.50 7.34
CA ALA A 865 52.52 -18.15 7.85
C ALA A 865 51.83 -17.20 8.84
N VAL A 866 50.50 -17.16 8.83
CA VAL A 866 49.67 -16.32 9.70
C VAL A 866 48.53 -17.18 10.26
N VAL A 867 48.19 -16.99 11.53
CA VAL A 867 47.00 -17.58 12.15
C VAL A 867 45.86 -16.58 12.06
N THR A 868 44.83 -16.90 11.28
CA THR A 868 43.66 -16.01 11.13
C THR A 868 42.75 -16.07 12.36
N TYR A 869 42.52 -17.27 12.90
CA TYR A 869 41.75 -17.48 14.13
C TYR A 869 42.43 -18.46 15.09
N ALA A 870 42.65 -18.02 16.33
CA ALA A 870 43.06 -18.85 17.46
C ALA A 870 41.88 -19.08 18.40
N ALA A 871 41.27 -20.28 18.36
CA ALA A 871 40.20 -20.67 19.26
C ALA A 871 40.74 -21.60 20.36
N LEU A 872 40.69 -21.14 21.61
CA LEU A 872 41.12 -21.90 22.80
C LEU A 872 39.90 -22.22 23.67
N THR A 873 39.81 -23.44 24.19
CA THR A 873 38.82 -23.83 25.21
C THR A 873 39.53 -24.44 26.40
N SER A 874 39.64 -23.68 27.49
CA SER A 874 40.25 -24.11 28.75
C SER A 874 39.18 -24.48 29.77
N VAL A 875 39.29 -25.65 30.37
CA VAL A 875 38.52 -26.09 31.53
C VAL A 875 39.43 -26.07 32.75
N VAL A 876 38.98 -25.43 33.83
CA VAL A 876 39.66 -25.38 35.12
C VAL A 876 38.94 -26.30 36.09
N SER A 877 39.67 -27.21 36.71
CA SER A 877 39.17 -28.15 37.73
C SER A 877 39.10 -27.50 39.12
N SER A 878 38.40 -28.15 40.05
CA SER A 878 38.26 -27.68 41.44
C SER A 878 39.55 -27.74 42.26
N ASP A 879 40.60 -28.39 41.74
CA ASP A 879 41.95 -28.51 42.30
C ASP A 879 43.00 -27.66 41.55
N GLU A 880 42.57 -26.70 40.72
CA GLU A 880 43.43 -25.85 39.86
C GLU A 880 44.18 -26.59 38.73
N ALA A 881 43.87 -27.86 38.41
CA ALA A 881 44.30 -28.44 37.13
C ALA A 881 43.60 -27.74 35.94
N ILE A 882 44.29 -27.57 34.80
CA ILE A 882 43.78 -26.83 33.64
C ILE A 882 44.00 -27.62 32.34
N THR A 883 42.93 -28.09 31.71
CA THR A 883 42.97 -28.76 30.39
C THR A 883 42.53 -27.80 29.30
N THR A 884 43.33 -27.61 28.24
CA THR A 884 43.05 -26.65 27.15
C THR A 884 43.09 -27.31 25.78
N GLU A 885 41.94 -27.28 25.09
CA GLU A 885 41.82 -27.51 23.65
C GLU A 885 42.25 -26.25 22.90
N VAL A 886 43.12 -26.42 21.89
CA VAL A 886 43.61 -25.33 21.03
C VAL A 886 43.30 -25.68 19.58
N VAL A 887 42.71 -24.73 18.85
CA VAL A 887 42.47 -24.78 17.41
C VAL A 887 43.05 -23.51 16.78
N TYR A 888 44.12 -23.65 16.00
CA TYR A 888 44.68 -22.57 15.18
C TYR A 888 44.30 -22.75 13.72
N TRP A 889 43.62 -21.76 13.14
CA TRP A 889 43.38 -21.68 11.70
C TRP A 889 44.61 -21.05 11.04
N VAL A 890 45.45 -21.88 10.43
CA VAL A 890 46.74 -21.50 9.87
C VAL A 890 46.61 -21.28 8.37
N LYS A 891 47.02 -20.10 7.91
CA LYS A 891 47.27 -19.78 6.50
C LYS A 891 48.76 -19.94 6.24
N ASN A 892 49.16 -21.04 5.59
CA ASN A 892 50.57 -21.34 5.33
C ASN A 892 50.95 -20.98 3.89
N ASN A 893 51.96 -20.11 3.73
CA ASN A 893 52.51 -19.75 2.42
C ASN A 893 53.83 -20.51 2.16
N ALA A 894 54.70 -20.71 3.17
CA ALA A 894 56.02 -21.29 2.96
C ALA A 894 56.65 -22.08 4.13
N LYS A 895 56.04 -22.14 5.33
CA LYS A 895 56.67 -22.82 6.49
C LYS A 895 56.44 -24.34 6.48
N GLN A 896 57.50 -25.10 6.78
CA GLN A 896 57.43 -26.57 6.90
C GLN A 896 57.00 -27.05 8.29
N PHE A 897 57.24 -26.24 9.32
CA PHE A 897 56.91 -26.52 10.71
C PHE A 897 56.25 -25.31 11.35
N PHE A 898 55.36 -25.59 12.30
CA PHE A 898 54.64 -24.63 13.13
C PHE A 898 55.08 -24.87 14.58
N SER A 899 55.79 -23.89 15.15
CA SER A 899 56.36 -23.98 16.49
C SER A 899 55.36 -23.47 17.53
N VAL A 900 55.06 -24.32 18.51
CA VAL A 900 54.17 -24.00 19.64
C VAL A 900 54.96 -24.21 20.93
N SER A 901 55.08 -23.17 21.76
CA SER A 901 55.58 -23.31 23.13
C SER A 901 54.42 -23.59 24.08
N LEU A 902 54.56 -24.60 24.93
CA LEU A 902 53.58 -24.91 25.97
C LEU A 902 53.92 -24.14 27.26
N PRO A 903 52.92 -23.71 28.05
CA PRO A 903 53.18 -23.03 29.32
C PRO A 903 53.87 -23.95 30.34
N GLU A 904 54.55 -23.34 31.33
CA GLU A 904 55.37 -24.04 32.33
C GLU A 904 54.63 -25.22 33.00
N GLY A 905 55.24 -26.40 32.96
CA GLY A 905 54.66 -27.65 33.48
C GLY A 905 53.62 -28.33 32.58
N GLY A 906 53.19 -27.66 31.50
CA GLY A 906 52.18 -28.13 30.56
C GLY A 906 52.63 -29.35 29.73
N LYS A 907 51.73 -30.33 29.60
CA LYS A 907 51.96 -31.57 28.84
C LYS A 907 50.91 -31.70 27.75
N MET A 908 51.35 -32.04 26.54
CA MET A 908 50.44 -32.40 25.45
C MET A 908 49.81 -33.76 25.76
N VAL A 909 48.47 -33.83 25.78
CA VAL A 909 47.70 -35.03 26.16
C VAL A 909 46.95 -35.67 25.00
N SER A 910 46.87 -35.01 23.85
CA SER A 910 46.37 -35.57 22.59
C SER A 910 47.46 -35.68 21.53
N ASP A 911 47.25 -36.52 20.52
CA ASP A 911 47.90 -36.34 19.22
C ASP A 911 47.54 -34.97 18.62
N VAL A 912 48.39 -34.47 17.72
CA VAL A 912 48.17 -33.21 17.00
C VAL A 912 47.52 -33.50 15.65
N TYR A 913 46.46 -32.78 15.30
CA TYR A 913 45.72 -32.96 14.05
C TYR A 913 45.90 -31.74 13.16
N VAL A 914 46.43 -31.93 11.96
CA VAL A 914 46.64 -30.89 10.96
C VAL A 914 45.70 -31.18 9.78
N ASN A 915 44.74 -30.29 9.55
CA ASN A 915 43.65 -30.47 8.58
C ASN A 915 42.96 -31.85 8.69
N GLY A 916 42.67 -32.28 9.92
CA GLY A 916 42.08 -33.60 10.23
C GLY A 916 43.03 -34.80 10.18
N THR A 917 44.26 -34.65 9.68
CA THR A 917 45.25 -35.73 9.65
C THR A 917 46.10 -35.72 10.92
N PRO A 918 46.23 -36.83 11.68
CA PRO A 918 47.12 -36.88 12.83
C PRO A 918 48.59 -36.74 12.41
N GLN A 919 49.37 -36.00 13.18
CA GLN A 919 50.81 -35.77 13.02
C GLN A 919 51.50 -36.00 14.35
N GLN A 920 52.63 -36.72 14.34
CA GLN A 920 53.43 -36.90 15.56
C GLN A 920 54.20 -35.61 15.88
N PRO A 921 54.00 -34.99 17.06
CA PRO A 921 54.71 -33.79 17.47
C PRO A 921 56.20 -34.07 17.71
N MET A 922 57.08 -33.22 17.16
CA MET A 922 58.52 -33.29 17.41
C MET A 922 58.92 -32.24 18.46
N ARG A 923 59.45 -32.64 19.62
CA ARG A 923 60.01 -31.70 20.59
C ARG A 923 61.43 -31.28 20.22
N ARG A 924 61.74 -29.99 20.40
CA ARG A 924 63.12 -29.47 20.34
C ARG A 924 63.90 -29.93 21.57
N ALA A 925 65.22 -30.09 21.47
CA ALA A 925 66.01 -30.76 22.51
C ALA A 925 66.25 -29.93 23.78
N ASP A 926 66.27 -28.59 23.66
CA ASP A 926 66.67 -27.64 24.72
C ASP A 926 65.54 -26.67 25.14
N GLU A 927 64.33 -26.81 24.59
CA GLU A 927 63.19 -25.89 24.80
C GLU A 927 61.87 -26.69 24.84
N ASP A 928 60.87 -26.25 25.64
CA ASP A 928 59.48 -26.79 25.63
C ASP A 928 58.67 -26.32 24.40
N VAL A 929 59.32 -26.37 23.23
CA VAL A 929 58.76 -26.05 21.92
C VAL A 929 58.42 -27.34 21.17
N VAL A 930 57.14 -27.48 20.84
CA VAL A 930 56.59 -28.54 20.00
C VAL A 930 56.56 -28.05 18.56
N LEU A 931 57.23 -28.79 17.68
CA LEU A 931 57.23 -28.59 16.23
C LEU A 931 56.16 -29.48 15.60
N ILE A 932 55.14 -28.84 15.03
CA ILE A 932 54.05 -29.47 14.31
C ILE A 932 54.35 -29.38 12.81
N ARG A 933 54.35 -30.50 12.09
CA ARG A 933 54.60 -30.49 10.64
C ARG A 933 53.41 -29.92 9.88
N LEU A 934 53.65 -28.92 9.02
CA LEU A 934 52.64 -28.36 8.13
C LEU A 934 52.64 -29.04 6.75
N PRO A 935 51.50 -29.07 6.03
CA PRO A 935 51.49 -29.36 4.61
C PRO A 935 52.27 -28.27 3.85
N VAL A 936 53.08 -28.70 2.88
CA VAL A 936 53.88 -27.83 2.01
C VAL A 936 53.88 -28.35 0.58
N GLY A 937 53.46 -27.50 -0.36
CA GLY A 937 53.31 -27.83 -1.78
C GLY A 937 51.95 -28.46 -2.12
N GLY A 938 51.32 -27.96 -3.19
CA GLY A 938 50.00 -28.41 -3.68
C GLY A 938 48.99 -27.25 -3.76
N GLU A 939 47.77 -27.56 -4.24
CA GLU A 939 46.67 -26.60 -4.44
C GLU A 939 46.18 -25.92 -3.14
N GLN A 940 46.58 -26.42 -1.97
CA GLN A 940 46.24 -25.85 -0.66
C GLN A 940 47.21 -24.76 -0.18
N THR A 941 48.19 -24.36 -1.00
CA THR A 941 49.12 -23.27 -0.65
C THR A 941 48.35 -21.95 -0.52
N GLY A 942 48.41 -21.30 0.64
CA GLY A 942 47.61 -20.09 0.94
C GLY A 942 46.13 -20.34 1.27
N GLN A 943 45.68 -21.60 1.36
CA GLN A 943 44.39 -21.93 1.98
C GLN A 943 44.53 -21.98 3.51
N GLU A 944 43.41 -21.75 4.23
CA GLU A 944 43.36 -21.80 5.68
C GLU A 944 42.89 -23.17 6.16
N PHE A 945 43.62 -23.76 7.10
CA PHE A 945 43.31 -25.09 7.65
C PHE A 945 43.50 -25.15 9.17
N PRO A 946 42.71 -25.96 9.90
CA PRO A 946 42.82 -26.07 11.35
C PRO A 946 43.97 -26.98 11.78
N VAL A 947 44.72 -26.52 12.78
CA VAL A 947 45.67 -27.29 13.60
C VAL A 947 45.07 -27.42 15.00
N ARG A 948 44.70 -28.64 15.43
CA ARG A 948 44.11 -28.92 16.75
C ARG A 948 45.00 -29.81 17.61
N PHE A 949 45.10 -29.47 18.90
CA PHE A 949 45.69 -30.31 19.94
C PHE A 949 45.09 -29.96 21.33
N VAL A 950 45.30 -30.83 22.32
CA VAL A 950 44.95 -30.59 23.71
C VAL A 950 46.20 -30.71 24.59
N PHE A 951 46.37 -29.77 25.51
CA PHE A 951 47.39 -29.83 26.55
C PHE A 951 46.77 -29.67 27.95
N GLU A 952 47.46 -30.17 28.97
CA GLU A 952 47.06 -30.10 30.37
C GLU A 952 48.19 -29.50 31.21
N VAL A 953 47.85 -28.52 32.04
CA VAL A 953 48.70 -28.00 33.11
C VAL A 953 48.22 -28.65 34.41
N PRO A 954 49.04 -29.47 35.09
CA PRO A 954 48.62 -30.18 36.30
C PRO A 954 48.46 -29.22 37.49
N SER A 955 47.62 -29.62 38.46
CA SER A 955 47.42 -28.91 39.72
C SER A 955 48.76 -28.64 40.45
N PRO A 956 48.98 -27.43 41.03
CA PRO A 956 50.11 -27.14 41.90
C PRO A 956 50.08 -27.92 43.22
N GLU A 957 48.89 -28.20 43.76
CA GLU A 957 48.66 -28.83 45.07
C GLU A 957 47.60 -29.96 44.91
N PRO A 958 47.97 -31.11 44.31
CA PRO A 958 47.00 -32.09 43.82
C PRO A 958 46.07 -32.65 44.90
N GLY A 959 44.76 -32.44 44.71
CA GLY A 959 43.71 -32.92 45.60
C GLY A 959 43.29 -31.93 46.70
N GLU A 960 43.93 -30.76 46.83
CA GLU A 960 43.39 -29.65 47.62
C GLU A 960 42.47 -28.78 46.74
N SER A 961 41.27 -28.46 47.24
CA SER A 961 40.32 -27.65 46.49
C SER A 961 40.63 -26.15 46.61
N LEU A 962 40.30 -25.39 45.55
CA LEU A 962 40.44 -23.93 45.51
C LEU A 962 39.98 -23.25 46.81
N GLY A 963 40.86 -22.47 47.45
CA GLY A 963 40.59 -21.87 48.76
C GLY A 963 39.38 -20.92 48.85
N ALA A 964 39.05 -20.47 50.06
CA ALA A 964 37.87 -19.61 50.29
C ALA A 964 37.89 -18.28 49.48
N PHE A 965 39.07 -17.81 49.07
CA PHE A 965 39.30 -16.79 48.05
C PHE A 965 40.70 -16.98 47.45
N GLY A 966 40.90 -16.55 46.20
CA GLY A 966 42.20 -16.68 45.51
C GLY A 966 42.16 -16.16 44.08
N SER A 967 43.14 -16.57 43.26
CA SER A 967 43.12 -16.31 41.82
C SER A 967 43.87 -17.35 40.99
N VAL A 968 43.17 -18.03 40.08
CA VAL A 968 43.75 -18.96 39.10
C VAL A 968 44.40 -18.17 37.95
N ARG A 969 45.45 -18.74 37.34
CA ARG A 969 46.04 -18.22 36.09
C ARG A 969 45.88 -19.23 34.96
N VAL A 970 45.12 -18.88 33.93
CA VAL A 970 45.07 -19.64 32.67
C VAL A 970 46.12 -19.07 31.73
N LEU A 971 47.11 -19.88 31.37
CA LEU A 971 48.17 -19.52 30.41
C LEU A 971 47.86 -20.15 29.05
N PRO A 972 47.95 -19.40 27.93
CA PRO A 972 47.83 -19.95 26.59
C PRO A 972 49.11 -20.69 26.18
N ALA A 973 49.06 -21.41 25.06
CA ALA A 973 50.25 -21.84 24.33
C ALA A 973 50.73 -20.70 23.41
N GLU A 974 52.02 -20.39 23.41
CA GLU A 974 52.60 -19.28 22.64
C GLU A 974 53.11 -19.74 21.26
N LEU A 975 53.12 -18.84 20.28
CA LEU A 975 53.62 -19.10 18.93
C LEU A 975 54.89 -18.27 18.68
N THR A 976 56.01 -18.94 18.45
CA THR A 976 57.29 -18.27 18.10
C THR A 976 57.40 -17.94 16.62
N ASP A 977 56.50 -18.48 15.80
CA ASP A 977 56.72 -18.67 14.36
C ASP A 977 55.60 -18.14 13.45
N ALA A 978 54.49 -17.65 13.99
CA ALA A 978 53.36 -17.10 13.23
C ALA A 978 52.59 -16.06 14.05
N GLU A 979 52.21 -14.96 13.41
CA GLU A 979 51.36 -13.93 14.01
C GLU A 979 49.89 -14.38 14.08
N VAL A 980 49.13 -13.86 15.06
CA VAL A 980 47.72 -14.21 15.28
C VAL A 980 46.86 -12.97 15.09
N LEU A 981 45.98 -12.95 14.10
CA LEU A 981 45.12 -11.80 13.80
C LEU A 981 43.94 -11.67 14.77
N GLN A 982 43.35 -12.79 15.17
CA GLN A 982 42.24 -12.83 16.11
C GLN A 982 42.33 -14.06 17.01
N SER A 983 42.06 -13.86 18.30
CA SER A 983 41.99 -14.92 19.30
C SER A 983 40.66 -14.88 20.07
N HIS A 984 40.17 -16.06 20.42
CA HIS A 984 38.95 -16.31 21.18
C HIS A 984 39.22 -17.41 22.19
N THR A 985 38.99 -17.12 23.48
CA THR A 985 39.18 -18.08 24.57
C THR A 985 37.87 -18.30 25.31
N THR A 986 37.38 -19.53 25.30
CA THR A 986 36.29 -19.99 26.17
C THR A 986 36.89 -20.59 27.44
N LEU A 987 36.45 -20.14 28.61
CA LEU A 987 36.82 -20.69 29.91
C LEU A 987 35.61 -21.38 30.55
N PHE A 988 35.80 -22.58 31.09
CA PHE A 988 34.85 -23.24 31.99
C PHE A 988 35.47 -23.31 33.39
N LEU A 989 34.76 -22.80 34.40
CA LEU A 989 35.27 -22.64 35.77
C LEU A 989 34.34 -23.32 36.81
N PRO A 990 34.84 -23.93 37.90
CA PRO A 990 34.03 -24.72 38.83
C PRO A 990 32.82 -23.97 39.44
N ASN A 991 31.68 -24.66 39.58
CA ASN A 991 30.41 -24.06 39.98
C ASN A 991 30.35 -23.55 41.44
N GLU A 992 31.16 -24.11 42.33
CA GLU A 992 31.15 -23.84 43.79
C GLU A 992 31.66 -22.44 44.18
N TYR A 993 32.25 -21.72 43.22
CA TYR A 993 32.89 -20.43 43.41
C TYR A 993 32.20 -19.32 42.62
N VAL A 994 32.38 -18.07 43.07
CA VAL A 994 31.88 -16.88 42.41
C VAL A 994 33.06 -16.04 41.92
N TYR A 995 33.23 -16.00 40.60
CA TYR A 995 34.32 -15.30 39.92
C TYR A 995 34.06 -13.79 39.93
N ARG A 996 35.10 -13.02 40.30
CA ARG A 996 35.01 -11.59 40.65
C ARG A 996 35.81 -10.67 39.75
N SER A 997 36.88 -11.16 39.12
CA SER A 997 37.71 -10.33 38.24
C SER A 997 38.46 -11.20 37.24
N PHE A 998 38.40 -10.83 35.96
CA PHE A 998 39.26 -11.36 34.92
C PHE A 998 40.26 -10.25 34.58
N LYS A 999 41.56 -10.52 34.78
CA LYS A 999 42.65 -9.62 34.38
C LYS A 999 43.41 -10.27 33.24
N SER A 1000 43.36 -9.66 32.07
CA SER A 1000 44.00 -10.12 30.83
C SER A 1000 44.10 -8.95 29.84
N ALA A 1001 44.89 -9.13 28.77
CA ALA A 1001 44.74 -8.34 27.55
C ALA A 1001 43.51 -8.79 26.72
N MET A 1002 43.02 -10.02 26.95
CA MET A 1002 41.76 -10.51 26.40
C MET A 1002 40.56 -9.73 26.98
N ARG A 1003 39.60 -9.37 26.14
CA ARG A 1003 38.38 -8.63 26.54
C ARG A 1003 37.19 -9.56 26.69
N LEU A 1004 36.53 -9.52 27.85
CA LEU A 1004 35.17 -10.05 28.02
C LEU A 1004 34.17 -9.15 27.25
N PRO A 1005 33.14 -9.71 26.58
CA PRO A 1005 32.06 -8.95 25.97
C PRO A 1005 31.11 -8.41 27.07
N VAL A 1006 31.39 -7.19 27.57
CA VAL A 1006 30.62 -6.53 28.65
C VAL A 1006 30.53 -5.02 28.42
N GLU A 1007 29.33 -4.53 28.14
CA GLU A 1007 29.07 -3.09 28.02
C GLU A 1007 29.20 -2.37 29.38
N ARG A 1008 30.11 -1.41 29.49
CA ARG A 1008 30.36 -0.63 30.73
C ARG A 1008 29.62 0.71 30.75
N ARG A 1009 28.31 0.73 31.06
CA ARG A 1009 27.56 1.99 31.22
C ARG A 1009 27.76 2.68 32.57
N GLY A 1010 28.23 3.93 32.51
CA GLY A 1010 28.02 4.99 33.51
C GLY A 1010 28.48 4.70 34.94
N TRP A 1011 27.63 4.04 35.73
CA TRP A 1011 27.71 3.99 37.20
C TRP A 1011 28.86 3.13 37.74
N THR A 1012 29.41 2.22 36.94
CA THR A 1012 30.50 1.31 37.36
C THR A 1012 31.76 2.06 37.79
N ARG A 1013 32.09 3.20 37.18
CA ARG A 1013 33.24 4.02 37.60
C ARG A 1013 33.13 4.53 39.04
N PHE A 1014 31.91 4.84 39.50
CA PHE A 1014 31.64 5.24 40.88
C PHE A 1014 31.69 4.05 41.85
N ARG A 1015 31.32 2.86 41.38
CA ARG A 1015 31.32 1.63 42.19
C ARG A 1015 32.73 1.19 42.57
N ASN A 1016 33.68 1.26 41.63
CA ASN A 1016 35.08 0.85 41.86
C ASN A 1016 35.77 1.65 42.99
N ALA A 1017 35.28 2.85 43.34
CA ALA A 1017 35.81 3.63 44.47
C ALA A 1017 35.52 3.00 45.85
N PHE A 1018 34.57 2.06 45.92
CA PHE A 1018 34.19 1.36 47.16
C PHE A 1018 34.73 -0.07 47.28
N ASP A 1019 35.40 -0.60 46.25
CA ASP A 1019 35.94 -1.97 46.24
C ASP A 1019 36.93 -2.24 47.39
N TRP A 1020 37.61 -1.21 47.89
CA TRP A 1020 38.56 -1.33 49.02
C TRP A 1020 37.90 -1.56 50.39
N ILE A 1021 36.57 -1.37 50.50
CA ILE A 1021 35.79 -1.57 51.74
C ILE A 1021 34.95 -2.85 51.68
N LEU A 1022 34.35 -3.18 50.54
CA LEU A 1022 33.49 -4.37 50.39
C LEU A 1022 33.70 -5.03 49.01
N PRO A 1023 34.55 -6.07 48.89
CA PRO A 1023 34.91 -6.69 47.60
C PRO A 1023 33.82 -7.61 47.01
N SER A 1024 32.54 -7.43 47.37
CA SER A 1024 31.40 -8.19 46.82
C SER A 1024 30.98 -7.72 45.42
N LEU A 1025 31.44 -6.55 44.98
CA LEU A 1025 30.93 -5.83 43.82
C LEU A 1025 31.63 -6.21 42.50
N GLY A 1026 31.61 -7.51 42.16
CA GLY A 1026 32.11 -8.02 40.87
C GLY A 1026 31.41 -7.41 39.65
N PRO A 1027 32.02 -7.41 38.45
CA PRO A 1027 31.42 -6.88 37.23
C PRO A 1027 30.13 -7.63 36.89
N GLN A 1028 29.17 -6.95 36.25
CA GLN A 1028 27.96 -7.60 35.76
C GLN A 1028 28.29 -8.29 34.43
N ILE A 1029 28.12 -9.61 34.36
CA ILE A 1029 28.19 -10.37 33.11
C ILE A 1029 26.76 -10.77 32.79
N LEU A 1030 26.19 -10.11 31.78
CA LEU A 1030 24.82 -10.34 31.30
C LEU A 1030 24.90 -11.03 29.93
N PRO A 1031 24.45 -12.29 29.80
CA PRO A 1031 24.41 -12.95 28.50
C PRO A 1031 23.27 -12.35 27.67
N GLY A 1032 23.58 -11.53 26.65
CA GLY A 1032 22.53 -10.93 25.82
C GLY A 1032 22.83 -9.68 25.01
N MET A 1033 24.08 -9.40 24.61
CA MET A 1033 24.34 -8.43 23.54
C MET A 1033 25.35 -8.97 22.54
N ARG A 1034 24.99 -8.93 21.25
CA ARG A 1034 25.88 -9.29 20.14
C ARG A 1034 26.73 -8.07 19.78
N GLU A 1035 27.98 -8.07 20.22
CA GLU A 1035 29.02 -7.30 19.52
C GLU A 1035 29.33 -7.99 18.18
N ASN A 1036 29.70 -7.24 17.14
CA ASN A 1036 29.96 -7.76 15.79
C ASN A 1036 31.31 -8.49 15.66
N TRP A 1037 31.63 -9.38 16.60
CA TRP A 1037 32.77 -10.29 16.47
C TRP A 1037 32.36 -11.48 15.60
N MET A 1038 33.09 -11.70 14.51
CA MET A 1038 32.86 -12.88 13.68
C MET A 1038 33.32 -14.13 14.48
N PRO A 1039 32.45 -15.16 14.64
CA PRO A 1039 32.81 -16.36 15.38
C PRO A 1039 33.95 -17.11 14.66
N PRO A 1040 34.78 -17.89 15.39
CA PRO A 1040 35.79 -18.73 14.75
C PRO A 1040 35.11 -19.73 13.80
N PRO A 1041 35.70 -20.03 12.63
CA PRO A 1041 35.06 -20.91 11.65
C PRO A 1041 34.76 -22.31 12.24
N PRO A 1042 33.64 -22.95 11.87
CA PRO A 1042 33.32 -24.29 12.33
C PRO A 1042 34.34 -25.30 11.77
N LEU A 1043 34.78 -26.24 12.61
CA LEU A 1043 35.67 -27.32 12.17
C LEU A 1043 34.98 -28.19 11.10
N PRO A 1044 35.58 -28.45 9.93
CA PRO A 1044 34.98 -29.29 8.90
C PRO A 1044 34.79 -30.72 9.42
N ALA A 1045 33.74 -31.41 8.97
CA ALA A 1045 33.36 -32.72 9.49
C ALA A 1045 34.49 -33.77 9.43
N SER A 1046 35.32 -33.73 8.39
CA SER A 1046 36.53 -34.56 8.22
C SER A 1046 37.60 -34.34 9.30
N ALA A 1047 37.65 -33.14 9.90
CA ALA A 1047 38.52 -32.83 11.04
C ALA A 1047 37.86 -33.12 12.41
N GLN A 1048 36.58 -33.50 12.43
CA GLN A 1048 35.89 -33.95 13.65
C GLN A 1048 35.99 -35.48 13.81
N SER A 1049 35.93 -36.25 12.73
CA SER A 1049 36.04 -37.71 12.75
C SER A 1049 37.44 -38.18 13.16
N GLY A 1050 37.55 -38.85 14.31
CA GLY A 1050 38.78 -39.53 14.76
C GLY A 1050 39.60 -38.78 15.83
N PHE A 1051 38.96 -37.94 16.66
CA PHE A 1051 39.59 -37.28 17.81
C PHE A 1051 38.93 -37.73 19.12
N ASP A 1052 39.52 -38.73 19.78
CA ASP A 1052 38.86 -39.46 20.88
C ASP A 1052 38.87 -38.74 22.24
N ILE A 1053 39.62 -37.63 22.38
CA ILE A 1053 39.74 -36.89 23.65
C ILE A 1053 38.69 -35.79 23.72
N GLN A 1054 37.62 -36.04 24.48
CA GLN A 1054 36.61 -35.05 24.83
C GLN A 1054 36.95 -34.43 26.19
N ILE A 1055 37.21 -33.12 26.23
CA ILE A 1055 37.37 -32.40 27.50
C ILE A 1055 35.97 -32.26 28.16
N PRO A 1056 35.79 -32.58 29.45
CA PRO A 1056 34.53 -32.36 30.16
C PRO A 1056 34.25 -30.85 30.30
N LYS A 1057 33.31 -30.32 29.53
CA LYS A 1057 32.96 -28.89 29.49
C LYS A 1057 31.99 -28.51 30.61
N GLU A 1058 32.37 -28.87 31.84
CA GLU A 1058 31.58 -28.65 33.06
C GLU A 1058 31.97 -27.33 33.77
N GLY A 1059 30.97 -26.62 34.31
CA GLY A 1059 31.17 -25.38 35.07
C GLY A 1059 30.56 -24.12 34.43
N GLN A 1060 30.88 -22.96 35.00
CA GLN A 1060 30.46 -21.65 34.53
C GLN A 1060 31.29 -21.25 33.29
N ARG A 1061 30.61 -21.01 32.15
CA ARG A 1061 31.22 -20.62 30.88
C ARG A 1061 31.45 -19.11 30.79
N PHE A 1062 32.64 -18.70 30.34
CA PHE A 1062 33.01 -17.32 30.04
C PHE A 1062 33.74 -17.25 28.69
N GLU A 1063 33.54 -16.18 27.91
CA GLU A 1063 34.14 -16.00 26.57
C GLU A 1063 34.93 -14.69 26.53
N LEU A 1064 36.14 -14.71 25.94
CA LEU A 1064 37.04 -13.56 25.86
C LEU A 1064 37.69 -13.47 24.47
N HIS A 1065 37.87 -12.25 23.94
CA HIS A 1065 38.34 -11.99 22.57
C HIS A 1065 39.51 -10.98 22.54
N ARG A 1066 40.40 -11.08 21.53
CA ARG A 1066 41.48 -10.11 21.24
C ARG A 1066 41.83 -10.13 19.74
N LEU A 1067 42.20 -8.97 19.17
CA LEU A 1067 42.71 -8.83 17.80
C LEU A 1067 44.23 -8.98 17.75
N ASP A 1068 44.72 -10.10 18.30
CA ASP A 1068 46.12 -10.38 18.61
C ASP A 1068 46.22 -11.84 19.13
N ALA A 1069 47.43 -12.31 19.43
CA ALA A 1069 47.69 -13.57 20.12
C ALA A 1069 46.94 -13.69 21.46
N PRO A 1070 46.54 -14.92 21.89
CA PRO A 1070 45.93 -15.12 23.20
C PRO A 1070 46.87 -14.69 24.34
N ALA A 1071 46.32 -14.27 25.48
CA ALA A 1071 47.08 -13.76 26.64
C ALA A 1071 46.79 -14.54 27.93
N GLU A 1072 47.64 -14.41 28.95
CA GLU A 1072 47.32 -14.85 30.32
C GLU A 1072 45.95 -14.30 30.76
N ILE A 1073 45.09 -15.17 31.29
CA ILE A 1073 43.83 -14.78 31.93
C ILE A 1073 43.90 -15.14 33.42
N LYS A 1074 44.09 -14.12 34.25
CA LYS A 1074 44.08 -14.26 35.72
C LYS A 1074 42.68 -14.04 36.26
N VAL A 1075 42.07 -15.10 36.80
CA VAL A 1075 40.69 -15.12 37.30
C VAL A 1075 40.66 -15.14 38.82
N GLY A 1076 40.16 -14.07 39.45
CA GLY A 1076 39.96 -13.98 40.90
C GLY A 1076 38.61 -14.56 41.33
N TYR A 1077 38.61 -15.36 42.41
CA TYR A 1077 37.45 -16.13 42.87
C TYR A 1077 37.21 -16.02 44.40
N ARG A 1078 36.03 -16.48 44.85
CA ARG A 1078 35.64 -16.73 46.25
C ARG A 1078 34.71 -17.93 46.35
N SER A 1079 34.70 -18.66 47.45
CA SER A 1079 33.69 -19.72 47.68
C SER A 1079 32.31 -19.12 47.96
N GLN A 1080 31.24 -19.86 47.62
CA GLN A 1080 29.87 -19.46 47.94
C GLN A 1080 29.62 -19.40 49.46
N ALA A 1081 30.17 -20.33 50.24
CA ALA A 1081 30.04 -20.36 51.70
C ALA A 1081 30.57 -19.07 52.37
N PHE A 1082 31.67 -18.50 51.87
CA PHE A 1082 32.20 -17.23 52.36
C PHE A 1082 31.28 -16.04 52.03
N ALA A 1083 30.47 -16.12 50.97
CA ALA A 1083 29.46 -15.10 50.68
C ALA A 1083 28.33 -15.11 51.72
N TRP A 1084 27.70 -16.27 51.93
CA TRP A 1084 26.55 -16.41 52.84
C TRP A 1084 26.87 -16.02 54.28
N PHE A 1085 28.09 -16.29 54.76
CA PHE A 1085 28.54 -15.86 56.10
C PHE A 1085 28.39 -14.34 56.31
N TRP A 1086 28.85 -13.54 55.34
CA TRP A 1086 28.75 -12.08 55.41
C TRP A 1086 27.32 -11.58 55.22
N GLU A 1087 26.54 -12.19 54.34
CA GLU A 1087 25.14 -11.83 54.13
C GLU A 1087 24.29 -12.06 55.40
N ALA A 1088 24.50 -13.19 56.08
CA ALA A 1088 23.89 -13.47 57.38
C ALA A 1088 24.34 -12.46 58.47
N LEU A 1089 25.63 -12.15 58.54
CA LEU A 1089 26.17 -11.20 59.52
C LEU A 1089 25.59 -9.78 59.34
N PHE A 1090 25.52 -9.28 58.11
CA PHE A 1090 24.97 -7.96 57.82
C PHE A 1090 23.43 -7.90 57.96
N CYS A 1091 22.71 -8.98 57.66
CA CYS A 1091 21.28 -9.11 57.99
C CYS A 1091 21.04 -9.00 59.51
N LEU A 1092 21.80 -9.76 60.31
CA LEU A 1092 21.73 -9.72 61.78
C LEU A 1092 22.11 -8.33 62.34
N ALA A 1093 23.11 -7.67 61.77
CA ALA A 1093 23.47 -6.29 62.15
C ALA A 1093 22.34 -5.29 61.82
N ALA A 1094 21.73 -5.38 60.65
CA ALA A 1094 20.60 -4.52 60.25
C ALA A 1094 19.35 -4.76 61.12
N PHE A 1095 19.07 -6.01 61.49
CA PHE A 1095 18.02 -6.37 62.44
C PHE A 1095 18.30 -5.85 63.86
N GLY A 1096 19.53 -6.01 64.35
CA GLY A 1096 19.98 -5.51 65.66
C GLY A 1096 19.92 -3.99 65.78
N GLY A 1097 20.37 -3.25 64.76
CA GLY A 1097 20.23 -1.80 64.68
C GLY A 1097 18.76 -1.35 64.66
N GLY A 1098 17.91 -2.09 63.95
CA GLY A 1098 16.47 -1.88 63.95
C GLY A 1098 15.82 -2.16 65.31
N LEU A 1099 16.25 -3.20 66.02
CA LEU A 1099 15.82 -3.48 67.39
C LEU A 1099 16.22 -2.34 68.35
N TRP A 1100 17.43 -1.79 68.24
CA TRP A 1100 17.87 -0.64 69.06
C TRP A 1100 17.00 0.60 68.84
N MET A 1101 16.47 0.81 67.62
CA MET A 1101 15.55 1.90 67.29
C MET A 1101 14.17 1.80 67.97
N LEU A 1102 13.80 0.70 68.64
CA LEU A 1102 12.59 0.63 69.48
C LEU A 1102 12.57 1.61 70.65
N LEU A 1103 13.72 2.13 71.06
CA LEU A 1103 13.86 3.15 72.10
C LEU A 1103 13.79 4.59 71.53
N ARG A 1104 13.79 4.76 70.20
CA ARG A 1104 13.74 6.07 69.52
C ARG A 1104 12.32 6.41 69.05
N PRO A 1105 11.96 7.70 68.90
CA PRO A 1105 10.64 8.11 68.42
C PRO A 1105 10.47 7.86 66.91
N LEU A 1106 9.21 7.80 66.45
CA LEU A 1106 8.82 7.27 65.13
C LEU A 1106 9.61 7.84 63.94
N ARG A 1107 9.94 9.13 63.94
CA ARG A 1107 10.75 9.76 62.86
C ARG A 1107 12.11 9.10 62.62
N TRP A 1108 12.78 8.64 63.69
CA TRP A 1108 14.07 7.94 63.58
C TRP A 1108 13.92 6.50 63.11
N ARG A 1109 12.79 5.86 63.41
CA ARG A 1109 12.45 4.52 62.90
C ARG A 1109 12.16 4.55 61.40
N LEU A 1110 11.36 5.51 60.95
CA LEU A 1110 11.09 5.73 59.53
C LEU A 1110 12.37 6.11 58.77
N GLY A 1111 13.22 6.97 59.34
CA GLY A 1111 14.54 7.28 58.77
C GLY A 1111 15.46 6.07 58.65
N TYR A 1112 15.53 5.22 59.69
CA TYR A 1112 16.30 3.97 59.65
C TYR A 1112 15.74 2.99 58.62
N PHE A 1113 14.42 2.81 58.54
CA PHE A 1113 13.79 1.91 57.58
C PHE A 1113 13.93 2.40 56.14
N ALA A 1114 13.91 3.71 55.90
CA ALA A 1114 14.25 4.27 54.60
C ALA A 1114 15.73 3.96 54.24
N GLY A 1115 16.67 4.25 55.14
CA GLY A 1115 18.11 4.12 54.88
C GLY A 1115 18.67 2.69 54.89
N ALA A 1116 18.07 1.76 55.65
CA ALA A 1116 18.53 0.38 55.81
C ALA A 1116 17.55 -0.69 55.29
N GLY A 1117 16.31 -0.31 54.99
CA GLY A 1117 15.33 -1.17 54.31
C GLY A 1117 15.20 -0.81 52.83
N LEU A 1118 14.61 0.36 52.56
CA LEU A 1118 14.23 0.75 51.19
C LEU A 1118 15.44 1.09 50.29
N VAL A 1119 16.43 1.83 50.78
CA VAL A 1119 17.62 2.18 49.99
C VAL A 1119 18.42 0.93 49.58
N PRO A 1120 18.74 -0.03 50.48
CA PRO A 1120 19.27 -1.34 50.10
C PRO A 1120 18.41 -2.10 49.10
N LEU A 1121 17.07 -2.10 49.23
CA LEU A 1121 16.19 -2.77 48.28
C LEU A 1121 16.27 -2.14 46.87
N ILE A 1122 16.34 -0.81 46.78
CA ILE A 1122 16.51 -0.08 45.51
C ILE A 1122 17.90 -0.35 44.91
N ILE A 1123 18.95 -0.39 45.73
CA ILE A 1123 20.31 -0.74 45.27
C ILE A 1123 20.34 -2.19 44.78
N ALA A 1124 19.66 -3.12 45.44
CA ALA A 1124 19.56 -4.52 45.00
C ALA A 1124 18.90 -4.64 43.61
N GLY A 1125 17.89 -3.82 43.31
CA GLY A 1125 17.26 -3.76 41.98
C GLY A 1125 18.12 -3.08 40.89
N ALA A 1126 19.20 -2.39 41.27
CA ALA A 1126 20.11 -1.66 40.37
C ALA A 1126 21.49 -2.33 40.24
N VAL A 1127 21.72 -3.47 40.90
CA VAL A 1127 22.99 -4.20 40.97
C VAL A 1127 22.78 -5.64 40.48
N SER A 1128 23.83 -6.28 39.97
CA SER A 1128 23.76 -7.65 39.42
C SER A 1128 23.21 -8.67 40.43
N PRO A 1129 22.52 -9.73 39.97
CA PRO A 1129 21.90 -10.74 40.85
C PRO A 1129 22.83 -11.29 41.94
N ALA A 1130 24.09 -11.59 41.59
CA ALA A 1130 25.13 -12.11 42.50
C ALA A 1130 25.66 -11.11 43.57
N ALA A 1131 25.14 -9.89 43.59
CA ALA A 1131 25.36 -8.89 44.63
C ALA A 1131 24.05 -8.25 45.13
N ALA A 1132 22.92 -8.49 44.46
CA ALA A 1132 21.59 -8.15 44.97
C ALA A 1132 21.27 -8.90 46.27
N SER A 1133 21.71 -10.16 46.41
CA SER A 1133 21.58 -10.99 47.62
C SER A 1133 22.05 -10.28 48.90
N PHE A 1134 23.21 -9.63 48.86
CA PHE A 1134 23.78 -8.90 49.99
C PHE A 1134 22.93 -7.70 50.42
N TRP A 1135 22.48 -6.89 49.47
CA TRP A 1135 21.63 -5.74 49.74
C TRP A 1135 20.20 -6.15 50.15
N GLN A 1136 19.70 -7.25 49.58
CA GLN A 1136 18.45 -7.90 50.02
C GLN A 1136 18.57 -8.39 51.46
N ALA A 1137 19.67 -9.04 51.85
CA ALA A 1137 19.89 -9.51 53.23
C ALA A 1137 19.89 -8.36 54.26
N ILE A 1138 20.54 -7.22 53.93
CA ILE A 1138 20.46 -6.00 54.75
C ILE A 1138 19.00 -5.51 54.85
N SER A 1139 18.30 -5.42 53.71
CA SER A 1139 16.90 -4.96 53.69
C SER A 1139 15.98 -5.88 54.51
N LEU A 1140 16.17 -7.20 54.42
CA LEU A 1140 15.42 -8.22 55.15
C LEU A 1140 15.56 -8.04 56.66
N GLY A 1141 16.79 -7.80 57.16
CA GLY A 1141 17.03 -7.47 58.55
C GLY A 1141 16.28 -6.21 59.02
N ALA A 1142 16.24 -5.17 58.20
CA ALA A 1142 15.48 -3.94 58.50
C ALA A 1142 13.95 -4.14 58.43
N PHE A 1143 13.44 -4.94 57.48
CA PHE A 1143 12.03 -5.31 57.38
C PHE A 1143 11.57 -6.17 58.57
N LEU A 1144 12.35 -7.16 58.99
CA LEU A 1144 12.09 -7.95 60.19
C LEU A 1144 12.01 -7.05 61.44
N ALA A 1145 12.89 -6.06 61.57
CA ALA A 1145 12.82 -5.10 62.68
C ALA A 1145 11.57 -4.21 62.61
N ALA A 1146 11.14 -3.79 61.41
CA ALA A 1146 9.90 -3.04 61.22
C ALA A 1146 8.64 -3.85 61.60
N ILE A 1147 8.62 -5.16 61.34
CA ILE A 1147 7.55 -6.07 61.81
C ILE A 1147 7.51 -6.08 63.34
N VAL A 1148 8.67 -6.20 64.03
CA VAL A 1148 8.72 -6.11 65.50
C VAL A 1148 8.25 -4.75 66.00
N TRP A 1149 8.55 -3.64 65.31
CA TRP A 1149 8.02 -2.32 65.66
C TRP A 1149 6.50 -2.24 65.55
N LEU A 1150 5.91 -2.83 64.50
CA LEU A 1150 4.45 -2.88 64.30
C LEU A 1150 3.77 -3.71 65.41
N ILE A 1151 4.32 -4.87 65.76
CA ILE A 1151 3.80 -5.72 66.85
C ILE A 1151 3.86 -4.98 68.19
N VAL A 1152 5.01 -4.39 68.55
CA VAL A 1152 5.15 -3.62 69.80
C VAL A 1152 4.29 -2.34 69.78
N GLY A 1153 4.10 -1.73 68.60
CA GLY A 1153 3.19 -0.61 68.38
C GLY A 1153 1.73 -1.00 68.65
N ALA A 1154 1.28 -2.12 68.07
CA ALA A 1154 -0.05 -2.69 68.31
C ALA A 1154 -0.27 -2.97 69.80
N PHE A 1155 0.66 -3.65 70.48
CA PHE A 1155 0.56 -3.91 71.93
C PHE A 1155 0.54 -2.63 72.78
N ARG A 1156 1.28 -1.58 72.40
CA ARG A 1156 1.20 -0.26 73.07
C ARG A 1156 -0.13 0.43 72.81
N SER A 1157 -0.67 0.36 71.59
CA SER A 1157 -1.99 0.91 71.26
C SER A 1157 -3.12 0.20 72.01
N ALA A 1158 -3.06 -1.14 72.12
CA ALA A 1158 -4.02 -1.95 72.87
C ALA A 1158 -4.02 -1.58 74.37
N LYS A 1159 -2.85 -1.32 74.96
CA LYS A 1159 -2.75 -0.83 76.35
C LYS A 1159 -3.33 0.59 76.51
N CYS A 1160 -3.19 1.47 75.51
CA CYS A 1160 -3.85 2.78 75.51
C CYS A 1160 -5.37 2.68 75.36
N CYS A 1161 -5.87 1.82 74.46
CA CYS A 1161 -7.29 1.54 74.29
C CYS A 1161 -7.92 0.90 75.54
N GLY A 1162 -7.19 0.05 76.26
CA GLY A 1162 -7.58 -0.44 77.59
C GLY A 1162 -7.77 0.70 78.60
N GLY A 1163 -6.90 1.71 78.56
CA GLY A 1163 -7.05 2.95 79.36
C GLY A 1163 -8.26 3.81 78.98
N TRP A 1164 -8.67 3.79 77.71
CA TRP A 1164 -9.88 4.49 77.23
C TRP A 1164 -11.15 3.73 77.61
N ALA A 1165 -11.17 2.41 77.42
CA ALA A 1165 -12.24 1.51 77.89
C ALA A 1165 -12.46 1.62 79.42
N ALA A 1166 -11.37 1.69 80.21
CA ALA A 1166 -11.42 1.88 81.66
C ALA A 1166 -11.95 3.25 82.13
N ARG A 1167 -12.16 4.21 81.20
CA ARG A 1167 -12.91 5.45 81.42
C ARG A 1167 -14.35 5.35 80.91
N CYS A 1168 -14.56 4.82 79.70
CA CYS A 1168 -15.91 4.67 79.12
C CYS A 1168 -16.81 3.72 79.95
N CYS A 1169 -16.30 2.57 80.41
CA CYS A 1169 -17.07 1.65 81.27
C CYS A 1169 -17.49 2.29 82.60
N ARG A 1170 -16.74 3.28 83.10
CA ARG A 1170 -17.08 4.03 84.33
C ARG A 1170 -18.17 5.08 84.12
N GLY A 1171 -18.40 5.53 82.88
CA GLY A 1171 -19.56 6.36 82.51
C GLY A 1171 -20.81 5.54 82.14
N TRP A 1172 -20.62 4.34 81.58
CA TRP A 1172 -21.73 3.54 81.04
C TRP A 1172 -22.49 2.73 82.11
N LEU A 1173 -21.79 2.18 83.11
CA LEU A 1173 -22.41 1.45 84.24
C LEU A 1173 -23.35 2.30 85.12
N ALA A 1174 -23.42 3.61 84.90
CA ALA A 1174 -24.36 4.51 85.57
C ALA A 1174 -25.76 4.57 84.91
N LYS A 1175 -26.02 3.88 83.78
CA LYS A 1175 -27.29 3.97 83.05
C LYS A 1175 -27.89 2.61 82.62
N ARG A 1176 -28.91 2.18 83.39
CA ARG A 1176 -29.96 1.18 83.07
C ARG A 1176 -29.44 -0.27 82.87
N LYS A 1177 -30.03 -1.33 83.45
CA LYS A 1177 -31.43 -1.63 83.86
C LYS A 1177 -32.47 -1.46 82.75
N ALA A 1178 -32.49 -2.43 81.82
CA ALA A 1178 -33.66 -2.85 81.03
C ALA A 1178 -33.48 -4.31 80.59
N LYS A 1179 -34.57 -5.01 80.24
CA LYS A 1179 -34.58 -6.40 79.73
C LYS A 1179 -34.51 -6.39 78.17
N PRO A 1180 -34.21 -7.53 77.50
CA PRO A 1180 -34.14 -7.64 76.04
C PRO A 1180 -35.47 -8.09 75.43
N GLU A 1181 -35.57 -8.09 74.08
CA GLU A 1181 -36.07 -9.25 73.33
C GLU A 1181 -35.72 -9.21 71.82
N ASP A 1182 -35.74 -10.41 71.27
CA ASP A 1182 -35.66 -11.02 69.92
C ASP A 1182 -35.21 -10.39 68.57
N LYS A 1183 -34.86 -11.40 67.74
CA LYS A 1183 -34.70 -11.59 66.28
C LYS A 1183 -36.04 -11.47 65.48
N PRO A 1184 -36.14 -11.77 64.15
CA PRO A 1184 -35.14 -11.94 63.07
C PRO A 1184 -35.56 -11.25 61.71
N THR A 1185 -34.97 -11.73 60.60
CA THR A 1185 -35.57 -11.96 59.24
C THR A 1185 -35.77 -10.84 58.20
N GLU A 1186 -35.41 -11.21 56.96
CA GLU A 1186 -35.99 -10.85 55.64
C GLU A 1186 -35.91 -9.40 55.11
N GLY A 1187 -36.05 -9.28 53.79
CA GLY A 1187 -36.15 -8.01 53.05
C GLY A 1187 -35.28 -7.95 51.77
N ASP A 1188 -35.89 -8.18 50.61
CA ASP A 1188 -35.28 -7.96 49.28
C ASP A 1188 -35.10 -6.47 48.95
N ALA A 1189 -34.05 -6.15 48.17
CA ALA A 1189 -33.98 -5.03 47.21
C ALA A 1189 -32.71 -5.14 46.34
#